data_AF-A0A2N0UW79-F1
#
_entry.id   AF-A0A2N0UW79-F1
#
_cell.length_a   1.000
_cell.length_b   1.000
_cell.length_c   1.000
_cell.angle_alpha   90.00
_cell.angle_beta   90.00
_cell.angle_gamma   90.00
#
_symmetry.space_group_name_H-M   'P 1'
#
loop_
_entity.id
_entity.type
_entity.pdbx_description
1 polymer ?
#
loop_
_entity_poly.entity_id
_entity_poly.type
_entity_poly.pdbx_seq_one_letter_code
_entity_poly.pdbx_strand_id
1 'polypeptide(L)'
;MKKSSKVLSLVLAVLMAVSCFSGLTIFSASAEETDTKIYFDVSTAPAEWGTTKNVYCHLYAIAGDEFPETSWQTPPEKCAKDKETGLYYFDTAKIKNEDGTLHGGLKDNADYAVIFSTKDTKKTTHQTCNITLGKPCLGDTVYLTGGKVENTEDSSKLDDGATWRNNSDNYGPKAAITSTGKVTKGRFPVYLSRAEMVAQALFNWAVKNPNHYTPETVANICAEVEAEPMDVYNTYAEVYATQLADPEAYPDCAPLSTIATLLGVDPSVTEEPTTTEPATEEPTEAPTTEPATEEPTEAPTTEPVTTEPVTTEPVTEPTTEAVTTTDPIYVVAGAEEFAGLKWIGDPVNGAQNVMTKDGDMYSKTFAATPAGDSYQVKVVKNVANGTDPETGDTVWNQTWIGYDNTENNLTFDVTAACDVTVTYNPATNEINVTGDSVKIVKELKVDYVLPVGNGFQSWLNGEDWKVDAESNKMEMVSDKVYKITYKGVTSSDNYEFKFAANGSWAANWGLPATENSAPVGKDFDLTYNGENMVLDTVALGYAEGSSIDVTLTLDLSGFDYPSKQGAKANITIEGDRVPLLGDADGDFSITVKDATMIQRIAIGLLSTDASKVCDANEDGRISVKDSTIVQKYVVKGYNNTGNVGSPIASAE
;
A
#
# COMPACT_ATOMS: atom_id res chain seq x y z
N MET A 1 9.29 -40.16 78.18
CA MET A 1 9.40 -40.98 76.96
C MET A 1 9.77 -40.06 75.80
N LYS A 2 10.75 -40.48 74.98
CA LYS A 2 11.28 -40.00 73.67
C LYS A 2 10.56 -38.79 73.01
N LYS A 3 11.18 -37.82 72.34
CA LYS A 3 12.55 -37.52 71.83
C LYS A 3 12.45 -36.07 71.25
N SER A 4 13.38 -35.14 71.54
CA SER A 4 14.42 -34.59 70.61
C SER A 4 13.91 -33.62 69.53
N SER A 5 14.48 -32.45 69.21
CA SER A 5 15.62 -31.66 69.71
C SER A 5 15.66 -30.28 68.99
N LYS A 6 16.10 -29.25 69.74
CA LYS A 6 16.79 -27.96 69.46
C LYS A 6 17.21 -27.68 67.99
N VAL A 7 16.95 -26.51 67.39
CA VAL A 7 17.41 -25.11 67.65
C VAL A 7 18.88 -24.83 67.21
N LEU A 8 18.97 -23.99 66.17
CA LEU A 8 19.96 -22.93 65.82
C LEU A 8 21.36 -23.25 65.22
N SER A 9 21.60 -22.53 64.11
CA SER A 9 22.74 -21.61 63.86
C SER A 9 24.02 -22.10 63.13
N LEU A 10 24.19 -21.58 61.89
CA LEU A 10 25.31 -20.70 61.47
C LEU A 10 26.72 -21.29 61.19
N VAL A 11 27.09 -21.24 59.90
CA VAL A 11 28.39 -20.77 59.35
C VAL A 11 29.67 -21.62 59.53
N LEU A 12 30.09 -22.22 58.40
CA LEU A 12 31.40 -22.10 57.73
C LEU A 12 32.67 -22.55 58.46
N ALA A 13 33.27 -23.68 58.04
CA ALA A 13 34.73 -23.83 57.84
C ALA A 13 35.12 -25.16 57.12
N VAL A 14 35.62 -24.99 55.88
CA VAL A 14 36.87 -25.53 55.32
C VAL A 14 37.08 -27.06 55.14
N LEU A 15 36.97 -27.45 53.86
CA LEU A 15 37.87 -28.28 53.04
C LEU A 15 38.53 -29.53 53.65
N MET A 16 38.14 -30.69 53.11
CA MET A 16 39.09 -31.71 52.67
C MET A 16 38.84 -32.14 51.22
N ALA A 17 39.95 -32.40 50.56
CA ALA A 17 40.23 -32.47 49.14
C ALA A 17 39.48 -33.55 48.32
N VAL A 18 39.09 -33.14 47.10
CA VAL A 18 39.41 -33.75 45.79
C VAL A 18 39.06 -35.22 45.58
N SER A 19 38.08 -35.49 44.71
CA SER A 19 38.31 -36.11 43.38
C SER A 19 37.01 -36.53 42.67
N CYS A 20 37.05 -36.43 41.34
CA CYS A 20 36.12 -36.98 40.33
C CYS A 20 34.96 -36.09 39.86
N PHE A 21 35.30 -35.31 38.83
CA PHE A 21 34.43 -34.78 37.78
C PHE A 21 33.51 -35.84 37.15
N SER A 22 32.23 -35.52 36.99
CA SER A 22 31.52 -35.50 35.69
C SER A 22 30.11 -34.91 35.84
N GLY A 23 29.94 -33.68 35.33
CA GLY A 23 28.71 -33.16 34.71
C GLY A 23 27.41 -33.09 35.52
N LEU A 24 27.30 -32.16 36.47
CA LEU A 24 26.00 -31.54 36.75
C LEU A 24 25.79 -30.43 35.72
N THR A 25 24.97 -30.69 34.70
CA THR A 25 24.32 -29.64 33.93
C THR A 25 23.31 -28.94 34.84
N ILE A 26 23.70 -27.76 35.32
CA ILE A 26 22.75 -26.79 35.86
C ILE A 26 21.97 -26.29 34.64
N PHE A 27 20.77 -26.80 34.41
CA PHE A 27 19.82 -26.13 33.52
C PHE A 27 19.42 -24.82 34.21
N SER A 28 20.21 -23.78 33.98
CA SER A 28 19.67 -22.42 33.90
C SER A 28 18.77 -22.41 32.69
N ALA A 29 17.47 -22.67 32.88
CA ALA A 29 16.48 -22.24 31.92
C ALA A 29 16.48 -20.70 31.97
N SER A 30 17.38 -20.05 31.24
CA SER A 30 17.02 -18.75 30.68
C SER A 30 15.90 -19.08 29.71
N ALA A 31 14.68 -18.68 30.04
CA ALA A 31 13.70 -18.50 28.98
C ALA A 31 14.38 -17.57 27.97
N GLU A 32 14.71 -18.10 26.79
CA GLU A 32 14.99 -17.27 25.64
C GLU A 32 13.74 -16.38 25.51
N GLU A 33 13.87 -15.10 25.82
CA GLU A 33 12.89 -14.13 25.35
C GLU A 33 13.00 -14.19 23.84
N THR A 34 12.10 -14.96 23.22
CA THR A 34 11.93 -14.95 21.78
C THR A 34 11.41 -13.57 21.45
N ASP A 35 12.27 -12.73 20.85
CA ASP A 35 11.86 -11.41 20.41
C ASP A 35 10.66 -11.59 19.48
N THR A 36 9.61 -10.80 19.67
CA THR A 36 8.40 -10.82 18.84
C THR A 36 8.36 -9.62 17.89
N LYS A 37 9.37 -8.76 17.96
CA LYS A 37 9.39 -7.48 17.27
C LYS A 37 10.22 -7.54 16.00
N ILE A 38 9.87 -6.67 15.06
CA ILE A 38 10.70 -6.30 13.93
C ILE A 38 10.88 -4.79 13.95
N TYR A 39 12.06 -4.31 13.55
CA TYR A 39 12.45 -2.91 13.67
C TYR A 39 12.62 -2.26 12.30
N PHE A 40 12.46 -0.94 12.24
CA PHE A 40 12.71 -0.11 11.07
C PHE A 40 13.53 1.12 11.46
N ASP A 41 14.62 1.31 10.72
CA ASP A 41 15.52 2.44 10.87
C ASP A 41 15.20 3.56 9.88
N VAL A 42 14.25 4.41 10.26
CA VAL A 42 13.89 5.60 9.47
C VAL A 42 15.00 6.66 9.42
N SER A 43 16.07 6.55 10.22
CA SER A 43 17.18 7.50 10.14
C SER A 43 17.96 7.39 8.81
N THR A 44 17.78 6.26 8.12
CA THR A 44 18.29 6.02 6.77
C THR A 44 17.39 6.55 5.66
N ALA A 45 16.22 7.13 6.00
CA ALA A 45 15.27 7.61 5.01
C ALA A 45 15.77 8.83 4.22
N PRO A 46 15.51 8.88 2.91
CA PRO A 46 15.88 10.02 2.09
C PRO A 46 15.10 11.27 2.52
N ALA A 47 15.65 12.45 2.25
CA ALA A 47 15.05 13.71 2.67
C ALA A 47 13.64 13.95 2.10
N GLU A 48 13.30 13.28 0.99
CA GLU A 48 11.98 13.30 0.37
C GLU A 48 10.88 12.69 1.25
N TRP A 49 11.22 11.76 2.15
CA TRP A 49 10.30 11.22 3.15
C TRP A 49 9.92 12.26 4.23
N GLY A 50 10.56 13.44 4.20
CA GLY A 50 10.26 14.56 5.07
C GLY A 50 10.52 14.26 6.55
N THR A 51 9.91 15.07 7.43
CA THR A 51 9.95 14.82 8.88
C THR A 51 8.84 13.84 9.26
N THR A 52 9.24 12.60 9.52
CA THR A 52 8.34 11.49 9.79
C THR A 52 7.68 11.62 11.16
N LYS A 53 6.34 11.67 11.21
CA LYS A 53 5.60 11.65 12.48
C LYS A 53 5.18 10.24 12.89
N ASN A 54 4.66 9.47 11.93
CA ASN A 54 4.16 8.12 12.14
C ASN A 54 4.86 7.15 11.19
N VAL A 55 5.19 5.98 11.72
CA VAL A 55 5.70 4.83 10.97
C VAL A 55 4.67 3.72 11.13
N TYR A 56 4.34 3.05 10.04
CA TYR A 56 3.40 1.93 9.99
C TYR A 56 4.13 0.69 9.47
N CYS A 57 3.69 -0.47 9.91
CA CYS A 57 4.17 -1.77 9.48
C CYS A 57 2.98 -2.55 8.92
N HIS A 58 2.94 -2.63 7.60
CA HIS A 58 1.98 -3.44 6.89
C HIS A 58 2.56 -4.84 6.65
N LEU A 59 1.79 -5.88 6.96
CA LEU A 59 2.28 -7.25 7.04
C LEU A 59 1.20 -8.22 6.54
N TYR A 60 1.59 -9.14 5.66
CA TYR A 60 0.72 -10.18 5.12
C TYR A 60 1.42 -11.52 4.99
N ALA A 61 0.65 -12.60 5.07
CA ALA A 61 1.15 -13.97 4.85
C ALA A 61 1.27 -14.26 3.35
N ILE A 62 2.33 -14.99 2.98
CA ILE A 62 2.59 -15.42 1.60
C ILE A 62 2.34 -16.93 1.47
N ALA A 63 2.92 -17.73 2.36
CA ALA A 63 2.82 -19.20 2.31
C ALA A 63 3.08 -19.81 3.69
N GLY A 64 2.47 -20.97 3.97
CA GLY A 64 2.70 -21.73 5.22
C GLY A 64 2.00 -21.18 6.47
N ASP A 65 1.28 -20.06 6.35
CA ASP A 65 0.43 -19.48 7.38
C ASP A 65 -0.71 -18.66 6.75
N GLU A 66 -1.71 -18.32 7.56
CA GLU A 66 -2.89 -17.57 7.13
C GLU A 66 -3.36 -16.64 8.26
N PHE A 67 -3.47 -15.35 7.95
CA PHE A 67 -4.18 -14.35 8.73
C PHE A 67 -4.58 -13.19 7.79
N PRO A 68 -5.58 -12.38 8.17
CA PRO A 68 -5.96 -11.21 7.39
C PRO A 68 -4.79 -10.25 7.25
N GLU A 69 -4.47 -9.90 6.02
CA GLU A 69 -3.58 -8.79 5.71
C GLU A 69 -3.93 -7.57 6.58
N THR A 70 -2.91 -6.97 7.18
CA THR A 70 -3.13 -5.85 8.09
C THR A 70 -3.68 -4.64 7.32
N SER A 71 -4.58 -3.88 7.93
CA SER A 71 -5.23 -2.76 7.24
C SER A 71 -4.26 -1.59 7.06
N TRP A 72 -4.01 -1.21 5.81
CA TRP A 72 -2.97 -0.25 5.41
C TRP A 72 -3.02 1.08 6.18
N GLN A 73 -1.94 1.40 6.88
CA GLN A 73 -1.72 2.63 7.64
C GLN A 73 -2.84 2.95 8.65
N THR A 74 -3.45 1.92 9.23
CA THR A 74 -4.46 2.05 10.30
C THR A 74 -3.82 1.99 11.69
N PRO A 75 -4.55 2.31 12.78
CA PRO A 75 -3.98 2.34 14.12
C PRO A 75 -3.27 1.03 14.57
N PRO A 76 -3.77 -0.18 14.24
CA PRO A 76 -3.08 -1.43 14.57
C PRO A 76 -1.68 -1.58 13.98
N GLU A 77 -1.42 -1.03 12.79
CA GLU A 77 -0.12 -1.12 12.11
C GLU A 77 0.90 -0.10 12.63
N LYS A 78 0.47 0.87 13.44
CA LYS A 78 1.34 1.96 13.90
C LYS A 78 2.49 1.41 14.75
N CYS A 79 3.71 1.64 14.28
CA CYS A 79 4.92 1.25 14.97
C CYS A 79 5.12 2.10 16.22
N ALA A 80 5.56 1.47 17.30
CA ALA A 80 6.03 2.17 18.47
C ALA A 80 7.48 2.61 18.26
N LYS A 81 7.88 3.75 18.86
CA LYS A 81 9.26 4.20 18.85
C LYS A 81 9.99 3.73 20.09
N ASP A 82 11.10 3.03 19.90
CA ASP A 82 12.02 2.67 20.96
C ASP A 82 12.78 3.92 21.44
N LYS A 83 12.71 4.21 22.74
CA LYS A 83 13.26 5.44 23.31
C LYS A 83 14.78 5.43 23.42
N GLU A 84 15.39 4.25 23.52
CA GLU A 84 16.84 4.11 23.73
C GLU A 84 17.60 4.15 22.41
N THR A 85 17.10 3.41 21.42
CA THR A 85 17.71 3.27 20.10
C THR A 85 17.19 4.30 19.10
N GLY A 86 15.97 4.79 19.28
CA GLY A 86 15.29 5.66 18.33
C GLY A 86 14.66 4.92 17.14
N LEU A 87 14.78 3.59 17.08
CA LEU A 87 14.17 2.74 16.05
C LEU A 87 12.66 2.66 16.22
N TYR A 88 11.95 2.42 15.12
CA TYR A 88 10.53 2.10 15.17
C TYR A 88 10.36 0.59 15.15
N TYR A 89 9.38 0.05 15.86
CA TYR A 89 9.14 -1.38 15.90
C TYR A 89 7.66 -1.72 15.82
N PHE A 90 7.40 -2.87 15.21
CA PHE A 90 6.11 -3.55 15.23
C PHE A 90 6.25 -4.87 15.98
N ASP A 91 5.29 -5.15 16.85
CA ASP A 91 5.25 -6.38 17.64
C ASP A 91 4.33 -7.39 16.94
N THR A 92 4.91 -8.41 16.32
CA THR A 92 4.18 -9.40 15.53
C THR A 92 3.23 -10.24 16.38
N ALA A 93 3.40 -10.28 17.71
CA ALA A 93 2.44 -10.92 18.60
C ALA A 93 1.07 -10.21 18.65
N LYS A 94 0.97 -9.00 18.10
CA LYS A 94 -0.28 -8.23 17.98
C LYS A 94 -1.11 -8.57 16.74
N ILE A 95 -0.58 -9.39 15.83
CA ILE A 95 -1.33 -9.86 14.65
C ILE A 95 -2.59 -10.59 15.12
N LYS A 96 -3.69 -10.37 14.40
CA LYS A 96 -5.01 -10.95 14.72
C LYS A 96 -5.52 -11.82 13.59
N ASN A 97 -6.31 -12.82 13.95
CA ASN A 97 -7.10 -13.60 13.00
C ASN A 97 -8.35 -12.81 12.56
N GLU A 98 -9.10 -13.32 11.58
CA GLU A 98 -10.38 -12.74 11.12
C GLU A 98 -11.38 -12.48 12.25
N ASP A 99 -11.42 -13.37 13.24
CA ASP A 99 -12.31 -13.26 14.40
C ASP A 99 -11.83 -12.23 15.46
N GLY A 100 -10.70 -11.57 15.21
CA GLY A 100 -10.10 -10.55 16.08
C GLY A 100 -9.30 -11.11 17.26
N THR A 101 -9.17 -12.43 17.40
CA THR A 101 -8.28 -13.07 18.40
C THR A 101 -6.81 -12.92 18.02
N LEU A 102 -5.90 -13.00 18.98
CA LEU A 102 -4.46 -12.95 18.71
C LEU A 102 -4.04 -14.21 17.92
N HIS A 103 -3.37 -13.99 16.79
CA HIS A 103 -2.88 -15.06 15.91
C HIS A 103 -1.70 -15.82 16.55
N GLY A 104 -0.88 -15.13 17.35
CA GLY A 104 0.27 -15.71 18.04
C GLY A 104 1.64 -15.35 17.45
N GLY A 105 1.65 -14.55 16.37
CA GLY A 105 2.88 -14.07 15.73
C GLY A 105 3.42 -15.01 14.66
N LEU A 106 4.65 -14.75 14.20
CA LEU A 106 5.21 -15.47 13.04
C LEU A 106 5.47 -16.94 13.36
N LYS A 107 4.99 -17.83 12.49
CA LYS A 107 5.21 -19.29 12.55
C LYS A 107 6.52 -19.70 11.90
N ASP A 108 7.04 -20.86 12.35
CA ASP A 108 8.14 -21.54 11.67
C ASP A 108 7.66 -22.08 10.32
N ASN A 109 8.56 -22.13 9.34
CA ASN A 109 8.30 -22.64 8.00
C ASN A 109 7.17 -21.94 7.22
N ALA A 110 7.10 -20.62 7.36
CA ALA A 110 6.15 -19.78 6.66
C ALA A 110 6.85 -18.53 6.11
N ASP A 111 6.35 -18.06 4.98
CA ASP A 111 6.76 -16.81 4.35
C ASP A 111 5.75 -15.71 4.61
N TYR A 112 6.26 -14.53 4.87
CA TYR A 112 5.49 -13.30 5.01
C TYR A 112 6.14 -12.21 4.16
N ALA A 113 5.42 -11.12 3.96
CA ALA A 113 6.03 -9.88 3.52
C ALA A 113 5.68 -8.75 4.47
N VAL A 114 6.59 -7.77 4.51
CA VAL A 114 6.42 -6.55 5.29
C VAL A 114 6.71 -5.33 4.41
N ILE A 115 5.93 -4.28 4.61
CA ILE A 115 6.16 -2.94 4.08
C ILE A 115 6.19 -1.99 5.28
N PHE A 116 7.28 -1.24 5.41
CA PHE A 116 7.29 -0.08 6.31
C PHE A 116 6.89 1.16 5.52
N SER A 117 5.96 1.93 6.07
CA SER A 117 5.51 3.15 5.44
C SER A 117 5.42 4.30 6.43
N THR A 118 5.42 5.51 5.89
CA THR A 118 5.37 6.73 6.67
C THR A 118 4.45 7.75 6.04
N LYS A 119 3.98 8.69 6.85
CA LYS A 119 3.31 9.91 6.37
C LYS A 119 4.12 11.12 6.79
N ASP A 120 4.52 11.91 5.81
CA ASP A 120 5.28 13.14 6.06
C ASP A 120 4.35 14.30 6.52
N THR A 121 4.93 15.48 6.73
CA THR A 121 4.17 16.67 7.15
C THR A 121 3.19 17.19 6.09
N LYS A 122 3.41 16.86 4.81
CA LYS A 122 2.48 17.11 3.70
C LYS A 122 1.49 15.94 3.53
N LYS A 123 1.56 14.94 4.41
CA LYS A 123 0.78 13.70 4.39
C LYS A 123 0.97 12.90 3.09
N THR A 124 2.11 13.08 2.43
CA THR A 124 2.53 12.18 1.36
C THR A 124 2.97 10.88 2.01
N THR A 125 2.42 9.77 1.51
CA THR A 125 2.84 8.43 1.91
C THR A 125 4.14 8.07 1.21
N HIS A 126 5.09 7.59 2.00
CA HIS A 126 6.34 7.01 1.51
C HIS A 126 6.45 5.59 2.04
N GLN A 127 6.95 4.65 1.25
CA GLN A 127 6.98 3.24 1.61
C GLN A 127 8.22 2.53 1.10
N THR A 128 8.63 1.49 1.83
CA THR A 128 9.58 0.52 1.32
C THR A 128 8.95 -0.33 0.20
N CYS A 129 9.78 -1.00 -0.59
CA CYS A 129 9.33 -2.14 -1.38
C CYS A 129 8.78 -3.23 -0.47
N ASN A 130 8.07 -4.20 -1.06
CA ASN A 130 7.75 -5.46 -0.39
C ASN A 130 9.04 -6.16 0.04
N ILE A 131 9.17 -6.53 1.32
CA ILE A 131 10.35 -7.20 1.86
C ILE A 131 9.92 -8.58 2.34
N THR A 132 10.59 -9.64 1.91
CA THR A 132 10.35 -10.97 2.47
C THR A 132 10.67 -10.99 3.96
N LEU A 133 9.84 -11.70 4.71
CA LEU A 133 9.90 -11.81 6.16
C LEU A 133 9.69 -13.28 6.54
N GLY A 134 10.46 -13.73 7.52
CA GLY A 134 10.25 -15.02 8.18
C GLY A 134 10.56 -14.88 9.67
N LYS A 135 10.17 -15.87 10.46
CA LYS A 135 10.42 -15.88 11.91
C LYS A 135 11.90 -15.60 12.31
N PRO A 136 12.94 -16.01 11.56
CA PRO A 136 14.33 -15.64 11.87
C PRO A 136 14.65 -14.13 11.84
N CYS A 137 13.76 -13.32 11.26
CA CYS A 137 13.91 -11.86 11.22
C CYS A 137 13.42 -11.17 12.51
N LEU A 138 12.81 -11.90 13.45
CA LEU A 138 12.43 -11.34 14.74
C LEU A 138 13.67 -10.86 15.50
N GLY A 139 13.61 -9.63 16.02
CA GLY A 139 14.74 -8.90 16.60
C GLY A 139 15.62 -8.16 15.59
N ASP A 140 15.40 -8.33 14.28
CA ASP A 140 16.19 -7.69 13.23
C ASP A 140 15.60 -6.35 12.79
N THR A 141 16.40 -5.56 12.09
CA THR A 141 16.06 -4.21 11.64
C THR A 141 16.08 -4.12 10.13
N VAL A 142 15.01 -3.58 9.56
CA VAL A 142 14.93 -3.13 8.17
C VAL A 142 15.54 -1.73 8.05
N TYR A 143 16.29 -1.50 6.98
CA TYR A 143 16.80 -0.18 6.61
C TYR A 143 16.70 0.05 5.10
N LEU A 144 16.71 1.32 4.70
CA LEU A 144 16.64 1.74 3.31
C LEU A 144 18.02 1.65 2.65
N THR A 145 18.10 1.06 1.46
CA THR A 145 19.36 0.85 0.73
C THR A 145 19.74 2.03 -0.17
N GLY A 146 18.81 2.97 -0.38
CA GLY A 146 19.00 4.19 -1.17
C GLY A 146 18.78 4.04 -2.68
N GLY A 147 18.33 2.87 -3.15
CA GLY A 147 17.87 2.64 -4.53
C GLY A 147 16.35 2.51 -4.62
N LYS A 148 15.81 2.54 -5.84
CA LYS A 148 14.40 2.23 -6.11
C LYS A 148 14.25 0.83 -6.70
N VAL A 149 13.14 0.17 -6.42
CA VAL A 149 12.77 -1.17 -6.94
C VAL A 149 11.41 -1.07 -7.61
N GLU A 150 11.20 -1.79 -8.72
CA GLU A 150 9.89 -1.88 -9.37
C GLU A 150 8.83 -2.35 -8.37
N ASN A 151 7.72 -1.62 -8.29
CA ASN A 151 6.61 -2.00 -7.43
C ASN A 151 5.98 -3.30 -7.98
N THR A 152 5.73 -4.26 -7.10
CA THR A 152 5.30 -5.61 -7.50
C THR A 152 3.86 -5.65 -8.01
N GLU A 153 3.03 -4.69 -7.61
CA GLU A 153 1.62 -4.60 -7.97
C GLU A 153 1.36 -3.66 -9.15
N ASP A 154 2.21 -2.64 -9.33
CA ASP A 154 2.09 -1.62 -10.37
C ASP A 154 3.46 -1.30 -10.97
N SER A 155 3.76 -1.90 -12.12
CA SER A 155 5.03 -1.72 -12.84
C SER A 155 5.31 -0.29 -13.29
N SER A 156 4.31 0.61 -13.26
CA SER A 156 4.53 2.03 -13.55
C SER A 156 5.12 2.79 -12.35
N LYS A 157 5.18 2.16 -11.18
CA LYS A 157 5.66 2.74 -9.93
C LYS A 157 6.97 2.11 -9.47
N LEU A 158 7.67 2.89 -8.66
CA LEU A 158 8.92 2.52 -8.03
C LEU A 158 8.79 2.70 -6.51
N ASP A 159 9.17 1.69 -5.75
CA ASP A 159 9.24 1.74 -4.29
C ASP A 159 10.68 1.95 -3.81
N ASP A 160 10.84 2.42 -2.57
CA ASP A 160 12.16 2.53 -1.97
C ASP A 160 12.72 1.16 -1.57
N GLY A 161 13.89 0.82 -2.11
CA GLY A 161 14.58 -0.43 -1.80
C GLY A 161 14.95 -0.52 -0.32
N ALA A 162 14.62 -1.66 0.30
CA ALA A 162 14.87 -1.91 1.71
C ALA A 162 15.33 -3.35 1.94
N THR A 163 16.12 -3.57 2.99
CA THR A 163 16.60 -4.90 3.36
C THR A 163 16.85 -5.02 4.86
N TRP A 164 16.98 -6.26 5.34
CA TRP A 164 17.32 -6.60 6.71
C TRP A 164 18.80 -6.34 7.01
N ARG A 165 19.13 -5.94 8.24
CA ARG A 165 20.52 -5.72 8.69
C ARG A 165 21.27 -7.04 8.88
N ASN A 166 20.66 -8.04 9.51
CA ASN A 166 21.34 -9.28 9.88
C ASN A 166 20.90 -10.48 9.02
N ASN A 167 19.73 -10.41 8.40
CA ASN A 167 19.13 -11.51 7.62
C ASN A 167 19.10 -11.28 6.09
N SER A 168 19.88 -10.31 5.56
CA SER A 168 19.86 -9.92 4.13
C SER A 168 20.20 -11.03 3.13
N ASP A 169 20.89 -12.08 3.57
CA ASP A 169 21.29 -13.19 2.71
C ASP A 169 20.08 -14.03 2.29
N ASN A 170 19.07 -14.14 3.17
CA ASN A 170 17.88 -14.96 2.95
C ASN A 170 16.62 -14.10 2.70
N TYR A 171 16.57 -12.90 3.29
CA TYR A 171 15.40 -12.02 3.26
C TYR A 171 15.76 -10.64 2.73
N GLY A 172 14.83 -9.97 2.04
CA GLY A 172 15.11 -8.69 1.36
C GLY A 172 13.99 -8.30 0.40
N PRO A 173 14.23 -7.40 -0.58
CA PRO A 173 13.23 -7.03 -1.57
C PRO A 173 12.61 -8.28 -2.20
N LYS A 174 11.28 -8.40 -2.15
CA LYS A 174 10.56 -9.60 -2.59
C LYS A 174 10.59 -9.70 -4.11
N ALA A 175 11.09 -10.81 -4.63
CA ALA A 175 10.95 -11.14 -6.04
C ALA A 175 9.47 -11.44 -6.35
N ALA A 176 8.98 -10.98 -7.50
CA ALA A 176 7.61 -11.14 -7.94
C ALA A 176 7.54 -11.20 -9.47
N ILE A 177 6.40 -11.63 -10.00
CA ILE A 177 6.08 -11.53 -11.41
C ILE A 177 5.07 -10.38 -11.56
N THR A 178 5.47 -9.32 -12.27
CA THR A 178 4.71 -8.07 -12.33
C THR A 178 3.62 -8.09 -13.39
N SER A 179 2.71 -7.12 -13.30
CA SER A 179 1.63 -6.89 -14.27
C SER A 179 2.07 -6.81 -15.75
N THR A 180 3.36 -6.50 -16.01
CA THR A 180 3.94 -6.43 -17.36
C THR A 180 4.65 -7.72 -17.80
N GLY A 181 4.55 -8.80 -17.01
CA GLY A 181 5.16 -10.09 -17.32
C GLY A 181 6.67 -10.15 -17.06
N LYS A 182 7.19 -9.32 -16.13
CA LYS A 182 8.60 -9.32 -15.75
C LYS A 182 8.83 -9.98 -14.40
N VAL A 183 9.91 -10.73 -14.26
CA VAL A 183 10.38 -11.22 -12.96
C VAL A 183 11.25 -10.15 -12.32
N THR A 184 10.84 -9.64 -11.15
CA THR A 184 11.64 -8.66 -10.42
C THR A 184 12.83 -9.32 -9.75
N LYS A 185 13.95 -8.58 -9.67
CA LYS A 185 15.12 -9.00 -8.91
C LYS A 185 14.81 -8.92 -7.42
N GLY A 186 15.13 -9.98 -6.67
CA GLY A 186 14.90 -9.99 -5.23
C GLY A 186 15.13 -11.34 -4.58
N ARG A 187 14.63 -11.48 -3.35
CA ARG A 187 14.50 -12.73 -2.63
C ARG A 187 13.16 -13.34 -2.94
N PHE A 188 13.17 -14.54 -3.49
CA PHE A 188 11.96 -15.30 -3.58
C PHE A 188 11.55 -15.81 -2.20
N PRO A 189 10.24 -15.91 -1.91
CA PRO A 189 9.78 -16.64 -0.73
C PRO A 189 10.28 -18.10 -0.75
N VAL A 190 10.52 -18.66 0.44
CA VAL A 190 11.20 -19.95 0.63
C VAL A 190 10.22 -21.12 0.55
N TYR A 191 9.01 -20.95 1.09
CA TYR A 191 7.93 -21.92 1.21
C TYR A 191 6.84 -21.74 0.15
N LEU A 192 6.78 -20.60 -0.54
CA LEU A 192 5.99 -20.47 -1.77
C LEU A 192 6.69 -21.21 -2.91
N SER A 193 6.01 -22.22 -3.48
CA SER A 193 6.57 -22.94 -4.62
C SER A 193 6.69 -22.04 -5.86
N ARG A 194 7.66 -22.33 -6.72
CA ARG A 194 7.84 -21.60 -7.99
C ARG A 194 6.63 -21.76 -8.91
N ALA A 195 6.04 -22.95 -8.92
CA ALA A 195 4.81 -23.23 -9.68
C ALA A 195 3.64 -22.36 -9.20
N GLU A 196 3.45 -22.27 -7.89
CA GLU A 196 2.39 -21.44 -7.28
C GLU A 196 2.61 -19.95 -7.55
N MET A 197 3.86 -19.47 -7.49
CA MET A 197 4.18 -18.08 -7.80
C MET A 197 3.78 -17.71 -9.25
N VAL A 198 4.03 -18.58 -10.23
CA VAL A 198 3.59 -18.37 -11.61
C VAL A 198 2.07 -18.48 -11.73
N ALA A 199 1.45 -19.45 -11.05
CA ALA A 199 -0.01 -19.61 -11.05
C ALA A 199 -0.73 -18.36 -10.52
N GLN A 200 -0.22 -17.76 -9.44
CA GLN A 200 -0.71 -16.50 -8.89
C GLN A 200 -0.59 -15.35 -9.90
N ALA A 201 0.54 -15.25 -10.60
CA ALA A 201 0.73 -14.23 -11.62
C ALA A 201 -0.25 -14.39 -12.80
N LEU A 202 -0.50 -15.63 -13.23
CA LEU A 202 -1.48 -15.92 -14.28
C LEU A 202 -2.90 -15.54 -13.84
N PHE A 203 -3.26 -15.86 -12.59
CA PHE A 203 -4.57 -15.51 -12.04
C PHE A 203 -4.78 -14.00 -11.98
N ASN A 204 -3.76 -13.26 -11.54
CA ASN A 204 -3.87 -11.81 -11.36
C ASN A 204 -3.90 -11.05 -12.71
N TRP A 205 -3.15 -11.51 -13.71
CA TRP A 205 -2.79 -10.67 -14.85
C TRP A 205 -3.12 -11.24 -16.23
N ALA A 206 -3.32 -12.55 -16.40
CA ALA A 206 -3.52 -13.11 -17.74
C ALA A 206 -4.76 -12.55 -18.45
N VAL A 207 -5.85 -12.29 -17.70
CA VAL A 207 -7.07 -11.68 -18.24
C VAL A 207 -6.96 -10.15 -18.33
N LYS A 208 -6.35 -9.51 -17.32
CA LYS A 208 -6.24 -8.05 -17.23
C LYS A 208 -5.25 -7.46 -18.23
N ASN A 209 -4.14 -8.16 -18.47
CA ASN A 209 -3.00 -7.71 -19.28
C ASN A 209 -2.62 -8.74 -20.36
N PRO A 210 -3.54 -9.13 -21.25
CA PRO A 210 -3.32 -10.20 -22.22
C PRO A 210 -2.19 -9.89 -23.22
N ASN A 211 -1.91 -8.61 -23.47
CA ASN A 211 -0.80 -8.19 -24.33
C ASN A 211 0.58 -8.45 -23.71
N HIS A 212 0.66 -8.52 -22.38
CA HIS A 212 1.90 -8.80 -21.67
C HIS A 212 2.05 -10.29 -21.37
N TYR A 213 0.94 -10.98 -21.06
CA TYR A 213 0.90 -12.40 -20.75
C TYR A 213 0.64 -13.24 -22.00
N THR A 214 1.64 -13.29 -22.89
CA THR A 214 1.64 -14.16 -24.07
C THR A 214 2.27 -15.53 -23.76
N PRO A 215 2.06 -16.57 -24.59
CA PRO A 215 2.73 -17.86 -24.39
C PRO A 215 4.26 -17.76 -24.34
N GLU A 216 4.86 -16.88 -25.14
CA GLU A 216 6.31 -16.63 -25.11
C GLU A 216 6.74 -16.00 -23.79
N THR A 217 6.02 -14.97 -23.32
CA THR A 217 6.31 -14.32 -22.04
C THR A 217 6.19 -15.30 -20.88
N VAL A 218 5.12 -16.11 -20.85
CA VAL A 218 4.87 -17.08 -19.78
C VAL A 218 5.93 -18.18 -19.77
N ALA A 219 6.34 -18.68 -20.94
CA ALA A 219 7.45 -19.62 -21.03
C ALA A 219 8.77 -19.04 -20.49
N ASN A 220 9.07 -17.78 -20.80
CA ASN A 220 10.25 -17.09 -20.28
C ASN A 220 10.18 -16.90 -18.76
N ILE A 221 9.02 -16.54 -18.22
CA ILE A 221 8.79 -16.45 -16.78
C ILE A 221 9.05 -17.80 -16.11
N CYS A 222 8.45 -18.88 -16.61
CA CYS A 222 8.64 -20.24 -16.08
C CYS A 222 10.12 -20.63 -16.05
N ALA A 223 10.85 -20.35 -17.14
CA ALA A 223 12.28 -20.64 -17.22
C ALA A 223 13.11 -19.80 -16.22
N GLU A 224 12.82 -18.50 -16.09
CA GLU A 224 13.56 -17.59 -15.21
C GLU A 224 13.36 -17.92 -13.73
N VAL A 225 12.17 -18.37 -13.35
CA VAL A 225 11.85 -18.74 -11.96
C VAL A 225 12.03 -20.23 -11.67
N GLU A 226 12.45 -21.00 -12.67
CA GLU A 226 12.65 -22.46 -12.59
C GLU A 226 11.36 -23.21 -12.20
N ALA A 227 10.21 -22.82 -12.78
CA ALA A 227 8.94 -23.51 -12.62
C ALA A 227 8.63 -24.41 -13.82
N GLU A 228 8.32 -25.69 -13.57
CA GLU A 228 7.87 -26.61 -14.61
C GLU A 228 6.45 -26.25 -15.07
N PRO A 229 6.19 -26.02 -16.38
CA PRO A 229 4.89 -25.54 -16.86
C PRO A 229 3.71 -26.44 -16.49
N MET A 230 3.91 -27.76 -16.43
CA MET A 230 2.86 -28.70 -16.03
C MET A 230 2.54 -28.60 -14.53
N ASP A 231 3.55 -28.35 -13.69
CA ASP A 231 3.34 -28.11 -12.27
C ASP A 231 2.59 -26.80 -12.04
N VAL A 232 2.89 -25.75 -12.82
CA VAL A 232 2.14 -24.48 -12.79
C VAL A 232 0.67 -24.72 -13.15
N TYR A 233 0.41 -25.48 -14.23
CA TYR A 233 -0.95 -25.81 -14.66
C TYR A 233 -1.73 -26.55 -13.57
N ASN A 234 -1.12 -27.59 -12.99
CA ASN A 234 -1.74 -28.38 -11.93
C ASN A 234 -1.99 -27.54 -10.67
N THR A 235 -1.01 -26.72 -10.27
CA THR A 235 -1.14 -25.81 -9.13
C THR A 235 -2.25 -24.79 -9.36
N TYR A 236 -2.34 -24.18 -10.55
CA TYR A 236 -3.42 -23.25 -10.88
C TYR A 236 -4.79 -23.91 -10.78
N ALA A 237 -4.92 -25.13 -11.30
CA ALA A 237 -6.16 -25.90 -11.24
C ALA A 237 -6.59 -26.23 -9.80
N GLU A 238 -5.63 -26.52 -8.92
CA GLU A 238 -5.86 -26.84 -7.52
C GLU A 238 -6.21 -25.59 -6.69
N VAL A 239 -5.34 -24.58 -6.73
CA VAL A 239 -5.47 -23.36 -5.90
C VAL A 239 -6.72 -22.56 -6.26
N TYR A 240 -7.07 -22.49 -7.55
CA TYR A 240 -8.20 -21.70 -8.05
C TYR A 240 -9.44 -22.52 -8.40
N ALA A 241 -9.56 -23.76 -7.89
CA ALA A 241 -10.66 -24.65 -8.20
C ALA A 241 -12.05 -24.02 -7.95
N THR A 242 -12.18 -23.23 -6.89
CA THR A 242 -13.44 -22.53 -6.55
C THR A 242 -13.80 -21.46 -7.56
N GLN A 243 -12.82 -20.63 -7.94
CA GLN A 243 -13.00 -19.54 -8.91
C GLN A 243 -13.27 -20.09 -10.32
N LEU A 244 -12.56 -21.15 -10.69
CA LEU A 244 -12.77 -21.87 -11.95
C LEU A 244 -14.16 -22.50 -12.06
N ALA A 245 -14.81 -22.82 -10.94
CA ALA A 245 -16.16 -23.38 -10.92
C ALA A 245 -17.27 -22.32 -11.13
N ASP A 246 -16.96 -21.03 -10.96
CA ASP A 246 -17.91 -19.91 -11.10
C ASP A 246 -17.33 -18.73 -11.91
N PRO A 247 -17.18 -18.90 -13.23
CA PRO A 247 -16.60 -17.85 -14.08
C PRO A 247 -17.48 -16.60 -14.20
N GLU A 248 -18.77 -16.66 -13.85
CA GLU A 248 -19.63 -15.47 -13.84
C GLU A 248 -19.32 -14.57 -12.64
N ALA A 249 -19.07 -15.16 -11.46
CA ALA A 249 -18.63 -14.42 -10.28
C ALA A 249 -17.15 -13.98 -10.36
N TYR A 250 -16.32 -14.75 -11.08
CA TYR A 250 -14.88 -14.50 -11.21
C TYR A 250 -14.44 -14.34 -12.68
N PRO A 251 -14.88 -13.26 -13.38
CA PRO A 251 -14.57 -13.06 -14.79
C PRO A 251 -13.08 -12.87 -15.08
N ASP A 252 -12.30 -12.48 -14.07
CA ASP A 252 -10.84 -12.31 -14.16
C ASP A 252 -10.06 -13.63 -14.05
N CYS A 253 -10.71 -14.73 -13.63
CA CYS A 253 -10.07 -16.05 -13.55
C CYS A 253 -10.03 -16.69 -14.94
N ALA A 254 -8.84 -16.78 -15.55
CA ALA A 254 -8.68 -17.42 -16.85
C ALA A 254 -9.06 -18.91 -16.78
N PRO A 255 -9.83 -19.44 -17.76
CA PRO A 255 -10.17 -20.85 -17.81
C PRO A 255 -8.94 -21.72 -18.08
N LEU A 256 -8.97 -22.98 -17.63
CA LEU A 256 -7.84 -23.91 -17.77
C LEU A 256 -7.37 -24.10 -19.22
N SER A 257 -8.26 -23.98 -20.22
CA SER A 257 -7.87 -24.03 -21.64
C SER A 257 -6.95 -22.86 -22.04
N THR A 258 -7.20 -21.67 -21.50
CA THR A 258 -6.35 -20.50 -21.72
C THR A 258 -5.01 -20.69 -21.03
N ILE A 259 -5.02 -21.16 -19.77
CA ILE A 259 -3.81 -21.44 -19.00
C ILE A 259 -2.93 -22.50 -19.68
N ALA A 260 -3.52 -23.60 -20.17
CA ALA A 260 -2.80 -24.62 -20.93
C ALA A 260 -2.12 -24.04 -22.18
N THR A 261 -2.82 -23.15 -22.90
CA THR A 261 -2.29 -22.47 -24.09
C THR A 261 -1.12 -21.55 -23.74
N LEU A 262 -1.24 -20.77 -22.66
CA LEU A 262 -0.18 -19.87 -22.19
C LEU A 262 1.06 -20.63 -21.73
N LEU A 263 0.87 -21.78 -21.06
CA LEU A 263 1.97 -22.61 -20.57
C LEU A 263 2.54 -23.55 -21.65
N GLY A 264 1.85 -23.68 -22.80
CA GLY A 264 2.26 -24.60 -23.86
C GLY A 264 2.16 -26.09 -23.47
N VAL A 265 1.26 -26.43 -22.54
CA VAL A 265 1.08 -27.80 -22.04
C VAL A 265 -0.15 -28.48 -22.64
N ASP A 266 -0.08 -29.80 -22.79
CA ASP A 266 -1.23 -30.63 -23.17
C ASP A 266 -1.66 -31.47 -21.95
N PRO A 267 -2.73 -31.08 -21.24
CA PRO A 267 -3.19 -31.80 -20.06
C PRO A 267 -3.81 -33.18 -20.37
N SER A 268 -3.97 -33.54 -21.64
CA SER A 268 -4.43 -34.87 -22.04
C SER A 268 -3.33 -35.94 -22.00
N VAL A 269 -2.07 -35.56 -21.81
CA VAL A 269 -0.91 -36.46 -21.70
C VAL A 269 -0.56 -36.65 -20.22
N THR A 270 -1.20 -37.59 -19.54
CA THR A 270 -0.72 -38.11 -18.24
C THR A 270 0.45 -39.06 -18.47
N GLU A 271 1.67 -38.67 -18.11
CA GLU A 271 2.75 -39.64 -17.93
C GLU A 271 2.53 -40.39 -16.60
N GLU A 272 2.22 -41.69 -16.68
CA GLU A 272 2.29 -42.58 -15.51
C GLU A 272 3.74 -42.67 -15.01
N PRO A 273 3.99 -42.68 -13.68
CA PRO A 273 5.34 -42.89 -13.18
C PRO A 273 5.79 -44.31 -13.53
N THR A 274 6.73 -44.44 -14.48
CA THR A 274 7.41 -45.71 -14.74
C THR A 274 8.15 -46.15 -13.49
N THR A 275 7.53 -47.06 -12.75
CA THR A 275 8.10 -47.73 -11.60
C THR A 275 8.97 -48.87 -12.14
N THR A 276 10.28 -48.67 -12.29
CA THR A 276 11.20 -49.79 -12.49
C THR A 276 11.45 -50.46 -11.15
N GLU A 277 10.78 -51.60 -10.95
CA GLU A 277 10.97 -52.53 -9.84
C GLU A 277 12.36 -53.20 -9.93
N PRO A 278 13.10 -53.41 -8.83
CA PRO A 278 14.41 -54.04 -8.86
C PRO A 278 14.28 -55.56 -9.02
N ALA A 279 14.78 -56.10 -10.14
CA ALA A 279 14.91 -57.55 -10.31
C ALA A 279 15.97 -58.09 -9.34
N THR A 280 15.51 -58.96 -8.44
CA THR A 280 16.30 -59.73 -7.49
C THR A 280 16.70 -61.05 -8.16
N GLU A 281 17.98 -61.26 -8.46
CA GLU A 281 18.56 -62.59 -8.67
C GLU A 281 19.71 -62.84 -7.68
N GLU A 282 19.70 -64.04 -7.11
CA GLU A 282 20.52 -64.52 -6.00
C GLU A 282 21.97 -64.93 -6.39
N PRO A 283 22.87 -65.14 -5.41
CA PRO A 283 24.31 -64.95 -5.57
C PRO A 283 25.06 -66.22 -6.01
N THR A 284 26.20 -66.07 -6.68
CA THR A 284 27.22 -67.12 -6.75
C THR A 284 28.64 -66.52 -6.69
N GLU A 285 29.52 -67.31 -6.07
CA GLU A 285 30.81 -67.09 -5.43
C GLU A 285 31.93 -66.29 -6.16
N ALA A 286 32.85 -65.81 -5.30
CA ALA A 286 34.17 -65.16 -5.43
C ALA A 286 35.17 -65.87 -6.41
N PRO A 287 36.43 -65.39 -6.66
CA PRO A 287 37.19 -64.37 -5.94
C PRO A 287 38.10 -63.41 -6.77
N THR A 288 38.61 -62.37 -6.08
CA THR A 288 39.94 -61.73 -6.16
C THR A 288 40.68 -61.63 -7.51
N THR A 289 41.03 -60.39 -7.94
CA THR A 289 42.41 -59.88 -8.19
C THR A 289 42.40 -58.53 -8.94
N GLU A 290 43.14 -57.52 -8.43
CA GLU A 290 43.73 -56.43 -9.23
C GLU A 290 44.64 -57.02 -10.33
N PRO A 291 45.01 -56.35 -11.47
CA PRO A 291 45.38 -54.92 -11.55
C PRO A 291 45.19 -54.21 -12.93
N ALA A 292 45.75 -52.98 -13.01
CA ALA A 292 46.50 -52.40 -14.14
C ALA A 292 45.78 -51.61 -15.27
N THR A 293 46.10 -50.31 -15.29
CA THR A 293 46.78 -49.54 -16.37
C THR A 293 46.57 -49.96 -17.83
N GLU A 294 46.04 -49.05 -18.67
CA GLU A 294 46.70 -48.32 -19.77
C GLU A 294 45.66 -47.71 -20.75
N GLU A 295 45.99 -46.54 -21.29
CA GLU A 295 45.30 -45.81 -22.37
C GLU A 295 45.42 -46.55 -23.74
N PRO A 296 45.19 -45.87 -24.88
CA PRO A 296 43.94 -45.46 -25.53
C PRO A 296 43.74 -46.32 -26.80
N THR A 297 42.77 -46.01 -27.69
CA THR A 297 42.95 -46.09 -29.17
C THR A 297 41.65 -45.82 -29.95
N GLU A 298 41.80 -44.89 -30.89
CA GLU A 298 41.19 -44.67 -32.22
C GLU A 298 39.69 -44.41 -32.46
N ALA A 299 39.53 -43.33 -33.25
CA ALA A 299 38.39 -42.91 -34.04
C ALA A 299 37.99 -43.94 -35.12
N PRO A 300 36.85 -43.69 -35.80
CA PRO A 300 37.03 -43.13 -37.14
C PRO A 300 36.05 -42.02 -37.54
N THR A 301 36.58 -41.25 -38.48
CA THR A 301 36.06 -40.15 -39.32
C THR A 301 34.83 -40.52 -40.16
N THR A 302 33.96 -39.53 -40.46
CA THR A 302 33.45 -39.27 -41.83
C THR A 302 32.86 -37.85 -41.98
N GLU A 303 33.50 -37.12 -42.91
CA GLU A 303 33.20 -35.94 -43.76
C GLU A 303 32.07 -34.92 -43.46
N PRO A 304 32.33 -33.60 -43.63
CA PRO A 304 31.31 -32.56 -43.69
C PRO A 304 30.81 -32.32 -45.13
N VAL A 305 29.49 -32.15 -45.28
CA VAL A 305 28.86 -31.71 -46.53
C VAL A 305 28.75 -30.18 -46.53
N THR A 306 29.37 -29.57 -47.55
CA THR A 306 29.29 -28.15 -47.89
C THR A 306 28.00 -27.86 -48.68
N THR A 307 27.27 -26.81 -48.30
CA THR A 307 26.26 -26.17 -49.17
C THR A 307 26.48 -24.66 -49.19
N GLU A 308 26.46 -24.10 -50.40
CA GLU A 308 26.80 -22.72 -50.77
C GLU A 308 25.83 -21.67 -50.22
N PRO A 309 26.25 -20.39 -50.07
CA PRO A 309 25.36 -19.32 -49.66
C PRO A 309 24.50 -18.82 -50.83
N VAL A 310 23.18 -18.83 -50.65
CA VAL A 310 22.24 -18.13 -51.54
C VAL A 310 22.29 -16.63 -51.23
N THR A 311 22.64 -15.84 -52.24
CA THR A 311 22.57 -14.38 -52.19
C THR A 311 21.13 -13.95 -52.46
N THR A 312 20.50 -13.27 -51.51
CA THR A 312 19.24 -12.54 -51.71
C THR A 312 19.54 -11.05 -51.89
N GLU A 313 18.95 -10.45 -52.93
CA GLU A 313 18.99 -9.01 -53.18
C GLU A 313 18.31 -8.22 -52.05
N PRO A 314 18.72 -6.97 -51.76
CA PRO A 314 18.16 -6.20 -50.66
C PRO A 314 16.72 -5.81 -51.00
N VAL A 315 15.76 -6.37 -50.26
CA VAL A 315 14.41 -5.80 -50.15
C VAL A 315 14.54 -4.53 -49.34
N THR A 316 14.18 -3.41 -49.96
CA THR A 316 14.00 -2.13 -49.28
C THR A 316 12.75 -2.27 -48.42
N GLU A 317 12.94 -2.46 -47.12
CA GLU A 317 11.88 -2.21 -46.14
C GLU A 317 11.47 -0.74 -46.23
N PRO A 318 10.17 -0.41 -46.14
CA PRO A 318 9.79 0.96 -45.86
C PRO A 318 10.33 1.28 -44.46
N THR A 319 11.31 2.17 -44.40
CA THR A 319 11.64 2.86 -43.16
C THR A 319 10.35 3.52 -42.68
N THR A 320 9.76 3.01 -41.60
CA THR A 320 8.81 3.79 -40.81
C THR A 320 9.62 4.95 -40.23
N GLU A 321 9.68 6.05 -40.97
CA GLU A 321 10.16 7.32 -40.42
C GLU A 321 9.40 7.55 -39.11
N ALA A 322 10.14 7.70 -38.01
CA ALA A 322 9.57 8.23 -36.78
C ALA A 322 8.88 9.55 -37.14
N VAL A 323 7.56 9.55 -37.04
CA VAL A 323 6.75 10.74 -37.30
C VAL A 323 7.17 11.76 -36.25
N THR A 324 8.02 12.71 -36.64
CA THR A 324 8.28 13.92 -35.87
C THR A 324 7.05 14.81 -36.01
N THR A 325 5.95 14.42 -35.36
CA THR A 325 4.78 15.27 -35.23
C THR A 325 5.19 16.47 -34.37
N THR A 326 5.30 17.63 -35.00
CA THR A 326 5.36 18.92 -34.29
C THR A 326 3.97 19.35 -33.80
N ASP A 327 2.91 18.73 -34.34
CA ASP A 327 1.54 18.90 -33.91
C ASP A 327 1.28 18.13 -32.60
N PRO A 328 0.61 18.73 -31.61
CA PRO A 328 0.21 18.03 -30.40
C PRO A 328 -0.75 16.86 -30.69
N ILE A 329 -0.60 15.78 -29.94
CA ILE A 329 -1.56 14.66 -29.93
C ILE A 329 -2.57 14.91 -28.82
N TYR A 330 -3.86 14.76 -29.11
CA TYR A 330 -4.92 14.90 -28.13
C TYR A 330 -5.54 13.53 -27.81
N VAL A 331 -5.72 13.24 -26.52
CA VAL A 331 -6.29 11.99 -26.02
C VAL A 331 -7.48 12.34 -25.13
N VAL A 332 -8.58 11.60 -25.25
CA VAL A 332 -9.69 11.68 -24.27
C VAL A 332 -9.34 10.81 -23.07
N ALA A 333 -9.21 11.44 -21.91
CA ALA A 333 -9.03 10.75 -20.63
C ALA A 333 -10.30 10.88 -19.80
N GLY A 334 -10.78 9.81 -19.20
CA GLY A 334 -12.03 9.84 -18.46
C GLY A 334 -12.23 8.65 -17.54
N ALA A 335 -13.44 8.54 -17.02
CA ALA A 335 -13.85 7.40 -16.20
C ALA A 335 -13.79 6.09 -17.01
N GLU A 336 -13.38 5.00 -16.38
CA GLU A 336 -13.06 3.72 -17.04
C GLU A 336 -14.30 3.10 -17.70
N GLU A 337 -15.43 3.19 -17.01
CA GLU A 337 -16.76 2.74 -17.45
C GLU A 337 -17.24 3.42 -18.76
N PHE A 338 -16.61 4.54 -19.13
CA PHE A 338 -16.86 5.26 -20.39
C PHE A 338 -15.70 5.10 -21.37
N ALA A 339 -14.49 5.42 -20.93
CA ALA A 339 -13.31 5.54 -21.78
C ALA A 339 -12.58 4.21 -22.00
N GLY A 340 -12.97 3.14 -21.31
CA GLY A 340 -12.30 1.84 -21.29
C GLY A 340 -10.91 1.85 -20.64
N LEU A 341 -10.43 3.01 -20.20
CA LEU A 341 -9.16 3.24 -19.52
C LEU A 341 -9.37 4.32 -18.46
N LYS A 342 -9.00 4.02 -17.22
CA LYS A 342 -9.16 4.95 -16.11
C LYS A 342 -8.13 6.08 -16.18
N TRP A 343 -8.56 7.26 -16.64
CA TRP A 343 -7.76 8.49 -16.64
C TRP A 343 -6.37 8.36 -17.31
N ILE A 344 -6.29 7.61 -18.41
CA ILE A 344 -5.05 7.51 -19.21
C ILE A 344 -5.02 8.60 -20.27
N GLY A 345 -4.02 9.48 -20.19
CA GLY A 345 -3.88 10.67 -21.05
C GLY A 345 -2.75 10.63 -22.06
N ASP A 346 -1.85 9.64 -21.97
CA ASP A 346 -0.73 9.52 -22.90
C ASP A 346 -1.14 8.77 -24.18
N PRO A 347 -0.52 9.07 -25.33
CA PRO A 347 -0.93 8.51 -26.61
C PRO A 347 -0.47 7.06 -26.84
N VAL A 348 0.36 6.50 -25.97
CA VAL A 348 0.85 5.11 -26.09
C VAL A 348 -0.09 4.18 -25.36
N ASN A 349 -0.26 4.36 -24.06
CA ASN A 349 -1.19 3.55 -23.24
C ASN A 349 -2.65 3.92 -23.54
N GLY A 350 -2.90 5.17 -23.91
CA GLY A 350 -4.20 5.68 -24.32
C GLY A 350 -4.43 5.66 -25.83
N ALA A 351 -3.68 4.86 -26.60
CA ALA A 351 -3.74 4.85 -28.07
C ALA A 351 -5.17 4.71 -28.62
N GLN A 352 -6.00 3.88 -27.97
CA GLN A 352 -7.40 3.71 -28.37
C GLN A 352 -8.26 4.97 -28.19
N ASN A 353 -7.85 5.93 -27.36
CA ASN A 353 -8.58 7.16 -27.05
C ASN A 353 -7.98 8.41 -27.70
N VAL A 354 -6.97 8.25 -28.58
CA VAL A 354 -6.42 9.33 -29.39
C VAL A 354 -7.51 9.92 -30.29
N MET A 355 -7.61 11.25 -30.27
CA MET A 355 -8.58 12.00 -31.06
C MET A 355 -8.12 12.14 -32.51
N THR A 356 -9.06 12.04 -33.44
CA THR A 356 -8.83 12.28 -34.87
C THR A 356 -9.04 13.76 -35.18
N LYS A 357 -8.12 14.35 -35.94
CA LYS A 357 -8.20 15.74 -36.40
C LYS A 357 -9.12 15.85 -37.63
N ASP A 358 -10.06 16.78 -37.60
CA ASP A 358 -10.91 17.17 -38.72
C ASP A 358 -10.97 18.71 -38.82
N GLY A 359 -10.27 19.27 -39.80
CA GLY A 359 -10.04 20.72 -39.87
C GLY A 359 -9.33 21.25 -38.62
N ASP A 360 -9.97 22.20 -37.95
CA ASP A 360 -9.48 22.80 -36.69
C ASP A 360 -9.99 22.07 -35.44
N MET A 361 -10.85 21.06 -35.60
CA MET A 361 -11.44 20.30 -34.50
C MET A 361 -10.78 18.94 -34.34
N TYR A 362 -10.82 18.41 -33.13
CA TYR A 362 -10.45 17.04 -32.82
C TYR A 362 -11.68 16.29 -32.31
N SER A 363 -11.83 15.01 -32.66
CA SER A 363 -12.97 14.21 -32.20
C SER A 363 -12.58 12.77 -31.88
N LYS A 364 -13.32 12.17 -30.93
CA LYS A 364 -13.26 10.74 -30.62
C LYS A 364 -14.67 10.24 -30.32
N THR A 365 -15.07 9.17 -30.99
CA THR A 365 -16.35 8.49 -30.74
C THR A 365 -16.12 7.21 -29.97
N PHE A 366 -16.93 7.03 -28.93
CA PHE A 366 -17.05 5.83 -28.12
C PHE A 366 -18.36 5.16 -28.50
N ALA A 367 -18.27 3.95 -29.05
CA ALA A 367 -19.44 3.24 -29.55
C ALA A 367 -20.20 2.57 -28.41
N ALA A 368 -21.54 2.57 -28.50
CA ALA A 368 -22.42 1.85 -27.59
C ALA A 368 -22.14 2.08 -26.09
N THR A 369 -21.83 3.31 -25.70
CA THR A 369 -21.67 3.69 -24.30
C THR A 369 -22.93 3.28 -23.52
N PRO A 370 -22.82 2.51 -22.43
CA PRO A 370 -23.96 2.11 -21.63
C PRO A 370 -24.74 3.29 -21.06
N ALA A 371 -25.98 3.03 -20.63
CA ALA A 371 -26.69 4.02 -19.83
C ALA A 371 -26.00 4.15 -18.46
N GLY A 372 -25.86 5.38 -18.00
CA GLY A 372 -25.16 5.70 -16.76
C GLY A 372 -25.17 7.19 -16.48
N ASP A 373 -24.97 7.54 -15.23
CA ASP A 373 -24.95 8.91 -14.75
C ASP A 373 -23.53 9.30 -14.34
N SER A 374 -23.22 10.60 -14.46
CA SER A 374 -21.95 11.20 -14.00
C SER A 374 -20.68 10.67 -14.66
N TYR A 375 -20.73 10.28 -15.94
CA TYR A 375 -19.51 10.04 -16.71
C TYR A 375 -18.67 11.31 -16.80
N GLN A 376 -17.36 11.16 -16.64
CA GLN A 376 -16.42 12.28 -16.59
C GLN A 376 -15.32 12.16 -17.64
N VAL A 377 -15.00 13.29 -18.28
CA VAL A 377 -13.91 13.38 -19.27
C VAL A 377 -13.10 14.66 -19.16
N LYS A 378 -11.86 14.57 -19.61
CA LYS A 378 -10.95 15.65 -19.98
C LYS A 378 -10.30 15.35 -21.33
N VAL A 379 -9.71 16.37 -21.93
CA VAL A 379 -8.84 16.22 -23.10
C VAL A 379 -7.40 16.50 -22.67
N VAL A 380 -6.50 15.59 -23.02
CA VAL A 380 -5.07 15.70 -22.68
C VAL A 380 -4.29 16.05 -23.91
N LYS A 381 -3.63 17.20 -23.88
CA LYS A 381 -2.68 17.63 -24.91
C LYS A 381 -1.32 17.03 -24.62
N ASN A 382 -0.75 16.34 -25.58
CA ASN A 382 0.55 15.69 -25.49
C ASN A 382 1.52 16.32 -26.49
N VAL A 383 2.67 16.76 -26.00
CA VAL A 383 3.78 17.27 -26.81
C VAL A 383 5.02 16.44 -26.48
N ALA A 384 5.67 15.87 -27.51
CA ALA A 384 6.88 15.08 -27.31
C ALA A 384 7.99 15.91 -26.66
N ASN A 385 8.62 15.35 -25.64
CA ASN A 385 9.67 15.98 -24.82
C ASN A 385 10.89 15.05 -24.69
N GLY A 386 11.42 14.64 -25.85
CA GLY A 386 12.56 13.72 -25.92
C GLY A 386 12.17 12.26 -25.71
N THR A 387 13.17 11.45 -25.41
CA THR A 387 13.06 10.00 -25.24
C THR A 387 13.65 9.59 -23.90
N ASP A 388 13.04 8.61 -23.26
CA ASP A 388 13.57 7.95 -22.09
C ASP A 388 14.92 7.29 -22.46
N PRO A 389 16.02 7.57 -21.74
CA PRO A 389 17.34 7.05 -22.08
C PRO A 389 17.51 5.56 -21.78
N GLU A 390 16.65 4.95 -20.95
CA GLU A 390 16.69 3.53 -20.59
C GLU A 390 15.78 2.69 -21.48
N THR A 391 14.55 3.14 -21.74
CA THR A 391 13.58 2.37 -22.53
C THR A 391 13.53 2.75 -24.00
N GLY A 392 14.00 3.96 -24.34
CA GLY A 392 13.88 4.53 -25.68
C GLY A 392 12.50 5.11 -26.00
N ASP A 393 11.55 5.06 -25.06
CA ASP A 393 10.18 5.51 -25.26
C ASP A 393 10.08 7.04 -25.35
N THR A 394 9.06 7.56 -26.04
CA THR A 394 8.83 9.01 -26.08
C THR A 394 8.29 9.51 -24.73
N VAL A 395 8.94 10.53 -24.17
CA VAL A 395 8.45 11.22 -22.97
C VAL A 395 7.47 12.31 -23.38
N TRP A 396 6.28 12.34 -22.79
CA TRP A 396 5.23 13.30 -23.15
C TRP A 396 5.11 14.41 -22.10
N ASN A 397 5.14 15.67 -22.54
CA ASN A 397 4.68 16.79 -21.73
C ASN A 397 3.16 16.91 -21.88
N GLN A 398 2.43 16.68 -20.79
CA GLN A 398 0.98 16.62 -20.76
C GLN A 398 0.35 17.89 -20.23
N THR A 399 -0.71 18.37 -20.88
CA THR A 399 -1.59 19.42 -20.35
C THR A 399 -3.02 18.91 -20.30
N TRP A 400 -3.57 18.84 -19.10
CA TRP A 400 -4.92 18.37 -18.82
C TRP A 400 -5.93 19.50 -18.95
N ILE A 401 -6.80 19.42 -19.95
CA ILE A 401 -7.78 20.46 -20.27
C ILE A 401 -9.14 20.01 -19.76
N GLY A 402 -9.73 20.85 -18.91
CA GLY A 402 -11.05 20.63 -18.33
C GLY A 402 -12.17 21.42 -18.99
N TYR A 403 -13.36 21.33 -18.40
CA TYR A 403 -14.56 22.02 -18.86
C TYR A 403 -14.44 23.54 -18.71
N ASP A 404 -14.85 24.28 -19.73
CA ASP A 404 -14.94 25.76 -19.73
C ASP A 404 -13.65 26.47 -19.27
N ASN A 405 -12.49 26.00 -19.75
CA ASN A 405 -11.17 26.50 -19.35
C ASN A 405 -10.86 26.39 -17.84
N THR A 406 -11.56 25.51 -17.13
CA THR A 406 -11.28 25.18 -15.73
C THR A 406 -10.47 23.89 -15.60
N GLU A 407 -9.99 23.60 -14.39
CA GLU A 407 -9.38 22.30 -14.08
C GLU A 407 -10.42 21.19 -13.85
N ASN A 408 -11.73 21.48 -13.93
CA ASN A 408 -12.77 20.52 -13.63
C ASN A 408 -13.03 19.56 -14.80
N ASN A 409 -13.51 18.36 -14.47
CA ASN A 409 -13.95 17.39 -15.46
C ASN A 409 -15.27 17.87 -16.11
N LEU A 410 -15.45 17.57 -17.40
CA LEU A 410 -16.77 17.69 -18.03
C LEU A 410 -17.58 16.45 -17.61
N THR A 411 -18.76 16.68 -17.02
CA THR A 411 -19.66 15.62 -16.55
C THR A 411 -20.89 15.52 -17.45
N PHE A 412 -21.27 14.30 -17.83
CA PHE A 412 -22.46 14.03 -18.63
C PHE A 412 -23.13 12.71 -18.23
N ASP A 413 -24.42 12.60 -18.51
CA ASP A 413 -25.22 11.38 -18.34
C ASP A 413 -25.56 10.80 -19.71
N VAL A 414 -25.77 9.49 -19.77
CA VAL A 414 -26.29 8.76 -20.93
C VAL A 414 -27.58 8.06 -20.52
N THR A 415 -28.72 8.53 -21.01
CA THR A 415 -30.03 8.00 -20.54
C THR A 415 -30.44 6.68 -21.17
N ALA A 416 -29.80 6.30 -22.28
CA ALA A 416 -29.96 5.02 -22.96
C ALA A 416 -28.70 4.77 -23.78
N ALA A 417 -28.30 3.51 -23.94
CA ALA A 417 -27.05 3.18 -24.62
C ALA A 417 -26.98 3.81 -26.01
N CYS A 418 -25.92 4.56 -26.29
CA CYS A 418 -25.74 5.26 -27.57
C CYS A 418 -24.26 5.50 -27.86
N ASP A 419 -23.96 5.87 -29.11
CA ASP A 419 -22.62 6.39 -29.43
C ASP A 419 -22.45 7.78 -28.81
N VAL A 420 -21.27 8.00 -28.23
CA VAL A 420 -20.91 9.27 -27.59
C VAL A 420 -19.68 9.83 -28.29
N THR A 421 -19.79 11.05 -28.81
CA THR A 421 -18.69 11.75 -29.46
C THR A 421 -18.21 12.90 -28.58
N VAL A 422 -16.93 12.84 -28.21
CA VAL A 422 -16.19 13.93 -27.58
C VAL A 422 -15.50 14.74 -28.66
N THR A 423 -15.63 16.06 -28.61
CA THR A 423 -14.96 16.99 -29.54
C THR A 423 -14.17 18.03 -28.76
N TYR A 424 -13.09 18.51 -29.37
CA TYR A 424 -12.18 19.50 -28.79
C TYR A 424 -11.77 20.54 -29.82
N ASN A 425 -11.83 21.82 -29.42
CA ASN A 425 -11.34 22.95 -30.19
C ASN A 425 -10.08 23.55 -29.54
N PRO A 426 -8.89 23.36 -30.12
CA PRO A 426 -7.64 23.91 -29.57
C PRO A 426 -7.56 25.44 -29.54
N ALA A 427 -8.38 26.16 -30.33
CA ALA A 427 -8.36 27.62 -30.36
C ALA A 427 -9.12 28.24 -29.18
N THR A 428 -10.11 27.53 -28.63
CA THR A 428 -10.96 28.01 -27.52
C THR A 428 -10.82 27.16 -26.25
N ASN A 429 -10.09 26.04 -26.34
CA ASN A 429 -10.05 24.93 -25.39
C ASN A 429 -11.45 24.35 -25.04
N GLU A 430 -12.40 24.50 -25.96
CA GLU A 430 -13.76 24.03 -25.73
C GLU A 430 -13.84 22.51 -25.92
N ILE A 431 -14.40 21.82 -24.92
CA ILE A 431 -14.72 20.40 -24.97
C ILE A 431 -16.24 20.26 -25.05
N ASN A 432 -16.73 19.47 -26.00
CA ASN A 432 -18.16 19.13 -26.12
C ASN A 432 -18.36 17.62 -26.16
N VAL A 433 -19.45 17.15 -25.55
CA VAL A 433 -19.87 15.75 -25.59
C VAL A 433 -21.28 15.68 -26.18
N THR A 434 -21.46 14.81 -27.17
CA THR A 434 -22.71 14.68 -27.93
C THR A 434 -23.06 13.21 -28.15
N GLY A 435 -24.35 12.94 -28.35
CA GLY A 435 -24.90 11.61 -28.59
C GLY A 435 -26.42 11.67 -28.43
N ASP A 436 -27.15 10.71 -29.00
CA ASP A 436 -28.62 10.73 -29.05
C ASP A 436 -29.27 10.78 -27.65
N SER A 437 -28.61 10.19 -26.66
CA SER A 437 -29.09 10.11 -25.27
C SER A 437 -28.18 10.81 -24.27
N VAL A 438 -27.25 11.66 -24.74
CA VAL A 438 -26.28 12.38 -23.91
C VAL A 438 -26.91 13.64 -23.31
N LYS A 439 -26.67 13.87 -22.02
CA LYS A 439 -27.05 15.10 -21.32
C LYS A 439 -25.88 15.66 -20.54
N ILE A 440 -25.45 16.88 -20.86
CA ILE A 440 -24.44 17.59 -20.08
C ILE A 440 -25.02 17.95 -18.71
N VAL A 441 -24.32 17.57 -17.64
CA VAL A 441 -24.73 17.83 -16.26
C VAL A 441 -24.37 19.27 -15.89
N LYS A 442 -25.41 20.12 -15.75
CA LYS A 442 -25.26 21.53 -15.35
C LYS A 442 -25.62 21.81 -13.88
N GLU A 443 -26.38 20.89 -13.27
CA GLU A 443 -26.74 20.92 -11.87
C GLU A 443 -26.48 19.54 -11.28
N LEU A 444 -25.93 19.49 -10.05
CA LEU A 444 -25.72 18.23 -9.36
C LEU A 444 -27.00 17.81 -8.66
N LYS A 445 -27.55 16.67 -9.07
CA LYS A 445 -28.57 15.96 -8.31
C LYS A 445 -27.89 15.14 -7.23
N VAL A 446 -28.20 15.39 -5.96
CA VAL A 446 -27.68 14.62 -4.82
C VAL A 446 -28.81 13.76 -4.28
N ASP A 447 -28.73 12.45 -4.50
CA ASP A 447 -29.69 11.47 -3.97
C ASP A 447 -29.29 11.01 -2.56
N TYR A 448 -27.99 10.86 -2.32
CA TYR A 448 -27.43 10.60 -1.00
C TYR A 448 -25.97 11.06 -0.93
N VAL A 449 -25.46 11.20 0.29
CA VAL A 449 -24.04 11.45 0.56
C VAL A 449 -23.54 10.50 1.64
N LEU A 450 -22.24 10.26 1.64
CA LEU A 450 -21.55 9.48 2.65
C LEU A 450 -20.12 9.99 2.83
N PRO A 451 -19.56 9.92 4.04
CA PRO A 451 -18.12 10.01 4.22
C PRO A 451 -17.45 8.71 3.71
N VAL A 452 -16.30 8.86 3.06
CA VAL A 452 -15.49 7.80 2.47
C VAL A 452 -14.04 8.07 2.82
N GLY A 453 -13.31 7.06 3.29
CA GLY A 453 -11.97 7.25 3.83
C GLY A 453 -11.40 5.95 4.37
N ASN A 454 -10.36 6.02 5.21
CA ASN A 454 -9.68 4.86 5.75
C ASN A 454 -10.48 4.17 6.89
N GLY A 455 -11.66 3.64 6.58
CA GLY A 455 -12.55 3.02 7.55
C GLY A 455 -11.85 1.93 8.36
N PHE A 456 -12.06 1.96 9.67
CA PHE A 456 -11.46 0.99 10.58
C PHE A 456 -12.38 0.75 11.79
N GLN A 457 -12.82 -0.51 11.98
CA GLN A 457 -13.76 -0.89 13.04
C GLN A 457 -14.99 0.04 13.08
N SER A 458 -15.17 0.83 14.13
CA SER A 458 -16.30 1.75 14.24
C SER A 458 -16.13 3.04 13.43
N TRP A 459 -14.91 3.41 13.03
CA TRP A 459 -14.67 4.54 12.13
C TRP A 459 -15.11 4.18 10.72
N LEU A 460 -16.01 4.99 10.14
CA LEU A 460 -16.65 4.71 8.83
C LEU A 460 -17.21 3.29 8.73
N ASN A 461 -17.63 2.72 9.86
CA ASN A 461 -18.09 1.32 9.98
C ASN A 461 -17.12 0.28 9.41
N GLY A 462 -15.82 0.59 9.35
CA GLY A 462 -14.80 -0.33 8.83
C GLY A 462 -14.76 -0.41 7.31
N GLU A 463 -15.51 0.42 6.59
CA GLU A 463 -15.53 0.45 5.14
C GLU A 463 -14.37 1.32 4.62
N ASP A 464 -13.35 0.68 4.05
CA ASP A 464 -12.13 1.33 3.59
C ASP A 464 -12.24 1.80 2.13
N TRP A 465 -12.08 3.11 1.91
CA TRP A 465 -12.15 3.82 0.63
C TRP A 465 -13.34 3.45 -0.28
N LYS A 466 -14.44 2.98 0.32
CA LYS A 466 -15.61 2.46 -0.39
C LYS A 466 -16.68 3.53 -0.59
N VAL A 467 -16.83 3.96 -1.83
CA VAL A 467 -17.74 5.04 -2.22
C VAL A 467 -19.22 4.69 -2.18
N ASP A 468 -19.57 3.41 -2.15
CA ASP A 468 -20.95 2.90 -2.16
C ASP A 468 -21.32 2.18 -0.84
N ALA A 469 -20.59 2.48 0.24
CA ALA A 469 -20.85 1.92 1.57
C ALA A 469 -22.23 2.33 2.12
N GLU A 470 -23.22 1.44 1.98
CA GLU A 470 -24.59 1.66 2.50
C GLU A 470 -24.62 2.02 3.99
N SER A 471 -23.71 1.42 4.78
CA SER A 471 -23.57 1.67 6.22
C SER A 471 -23.16 3.12 6.54
N ASN A 472 -22.53 3.83 5.60
CA ASN A 472 -22.05 5.20 5.76
C ASN A 472 -22.99 6.26 5.19
N LYS A 473 -24.12 5.90 4.57
CA LYS A 473 -25.09 6.90 4.08
C LYS A 473 -25.56 7.82 5.20
N MET A 474 -25.40 9.12 4.99
CA MET A 474 -25.77 10.14 5.97
C MET A 474 -27.28 10.40 5.95
N GLU A 475 -27.85 10.67 7.12
CA GLU A 475 -29.23 11.09 7.27
C GLU A 475 -29.38 12.55 6.84
N MET A 476 -30.34 12.86 5.97
CA MET A 476 -30.69 14.26 5.65
C MET A 476 -31.52 14.85 6.81
N VAL A 477 -30.90 15.74 7.59
CA VAL A 477 -31.52 16.35 8.77
C VAL A 477 -32.24 17.67 8.48
N SER A 478 -31.90 18.32 7.36
CA SER A 478 -32.66 19.42 6.77
C SER A 478 -32.31 19.53 5.27
N ASP A 479 -32.98 20.41 4.52
CA ASP A 479 -32.77 20.53 3.07
C ASP A 479 -31.28 20.67 2.73
N LYS A 480 -30.73 19.65 2.05
CA LYS A 480 -29.31 19.53 1.66
C LYS A 480 -28.29 19.54 2.82
N VAL A 481 -28.72 19.28 4.05
CA VAL A 481 -27.83 19.11 5.21
C VAL A 481 -27.91 17.67 5.69
N TYR A 482 -26.76 17.03 5.76
CA TYR A 482 -26.61 15.60 6.02
C TYR A 482 -25.77 15.36 7.27
N LYS A 483 -26.11 14.34 8.04
CA LYS A 483 -25.45 14.02 9.31
C LYS A 483 -25.28 12.51 9.51
N ILE A 484 -24.18 12.10 10.10
CA ILE A 484 -23.97 10.73 10.59
C ILE A 484 -23.18 10.76 11.90
N THR A 485 -23.41 9.77 12.77
CA THR A 485 -22.68 9.60 14.03
C THR A 485 -22.12 8.19 14.11
N TYR A 486 -20.80 8.10 14.26
CA TYR A 486 -20.06 6.88 14.54
C TYR A 486 -19.84 6.75 16.04
N LYS A 487 -20.25 5.61 16.60
CA LYS A 487 -20.14 5.37 18.04
C LYS A 487 -19.01 4.42 18.35
N GLY A 488 -18.30 4.64 19.45
CA GLY A 488 -17.22 3.78 19.88
C GLY A 488 -16.06 3.71 18.88
N VAL A 489 -15.77 4.83 18.22
CA VAL A 489 -14.56 5.02 17.41
C VAL A 489 -13.35 4.99 18.35
N THR A 490 -12.31 4.26 17.97
CA THR A 490 -11.05 4.27 18.72
C THR A 490 -10.28 5.55 18.41
N SER A 491 -9.94 6.37 19.40
CA SER A 491 -9.17 7.60 19.22
C SER A 491 -7.82 7.31 18.53
N SER A 492 -7.53 8.07 17.46
CA SER A 492 -6.31 7.95 16.66
C SER A 492 -5.93 9.27 15.98
N ASP A 493 -4.73 9.34 15.42
CA ASP A 493 -4.13 10.53 14.82
C ASP A 493 -4.13 10.55 13.28
N ASN A 494 -4.82 9.59 12.66
CA ASN A 494 -4.68 9.30 11.24
C ASN A 494 -5.99 8.97 10.50
N TYR A 495 -7.15 9.36 11.02
CA TYR A 495 -8.40 9.12 10.30
C TYR A 495 -8.53 10.05 9.10
N GLU A 496 -8.52 9.48 7.91
CA GLU A 496 -8.70 10.18 6.64
C GLU A 496 -10.10 9.96 6.11
N PHE A 497 -10.72 11.02 5.59
CA PHE A 497 -12.01 10.93 4.92
C PHE A 497 -12.29 12.14 4.03
N LYS A 498 -13.25 11.95 3.13
CA LYS A 498 -13.91 12.96 2.30
C LYS A 498 -15.40 12.68 2.29
N PHE A 499 -16.21 13.61 1.80
CA PHE A 499 -17.61 13.33 1.49
C PHE A 499 -17.76 13.01 0.02
N ALA A 500 -18.52 11.98 -0.33
CA ALA A 500 -18.89 11.63 -1.70
C ALA A 500 -20.41 11.66 -1.86
N ALA A 501 -20.89 12.05 -3.04
CA ALA A 501 -22.29 11.95 -3.41
C ALA A 501 -22.54 10.78 -4.35
N ASN A 502 -23.71 10.16 -4.22
CA ASN A 502 -24.26 9.19 -5.17
C ASN A 502 -23.35 7.98 -5.48
N GLY A 503 -22.52 7.54 -4.54
CA GLY A 503 -21.77 6.29 -4.74
C GLY A 503 -20.52 6.44 -5.61
N SER A 504 -20.07 7.66 -5.88
CA SER A 504 -18.99 7.91 -6.84
C SER A 504 -18.07 9.06 -6.40
N TRP A 505 -16.82 9.01 -6.84
CA TRP A 505 -15.87 10.12 -6.71
C TRP A 505 -16.18 11.29 -7.65
N ALA A 506 -17.14 11.17 -8.58
CA ALA A 506 -17.47 12.22 -9.54
C ALA A 506 -17.87 13.55 -8.88
N ALA A 507 -18.51 13.49 -7.72
CA ALA A 507 -18.83 14.65 -6.88
C ALA A 507 -18.45 14.36 -5.43
N ASN A 508 -17.38 15.00 -4.98
CA ASN A 508 -16.85 14.82 -3.63
C ASN A 508 -16.35 16.15 -3.06
N TRP A 509 -16.20 16.19 -1.73
CA TRP A 509 -15.76 17.38 -1.01
C TRP A 509 -14.73 17.02 0.06
N GLY A 510 -13.71 17.85 0.16
CA GLY A 510 -12.60 17.74 1.10
C GLY A 510 -12.02 19.10 1.45
N LEU A 511 -10.78 19.14 1.94
CA LEU A 511 -10.08 20.39 2.24
C LEU A 511 -9.30 20.91 1.02
N PRO A 512 -8.93 22.21 0.97
CA PRO A 512 -8.04 22.70 -0.09
C PRO A 512 -6.65 22.07 0.05
N ALA A 513 -5.88 21.95 -1.04
CA ALA A 513 -4.57 21.27 -1.03
C ALA A 513 -3.51 21.84 -0.06
N THR A 514 -3.73 23.03 0.48
CA THR A 514 -2.88 23.66 1.50
C THR A 514 -3.22 23.22 2.93
N GLU A 515 -4.32 22.52 3.12
CA GLU A 515 -4.86 22.13 4.42
C GLU A 515 -5.31 20.67 4.39
N ASN A 516 -5.15 19.97 5.50
CA ASN A 516 -5.63 18.59 5.62
C ASN A 516 -6.19 18.29 7.02
N SER A 517 -5.81 19.01 8.07
CA SER A 517 -6.36 18.79 9.40
C SER A 517 -7.80 19.31 9.48
N ALA A 518 -8.75 18.39 9.69
CA ALA A 518 -10.17 18.70 9.77
C ALA A 518 -10.48 19.51 11.03
N PRO A 519 -11.09 20.71 10.91
CA PRO A 519 -11.52 21.48 12.08
C PRO A 519 -12.63 20.78 12.86
N VAL A 520 -12.57 20.84 14.19
CA VAL A 520 -13.58 20.24 15.09
C VAL A 520 -14.28 21.33 15.90
N GLY A 521 -15.59 21.18 16.10
CA GLY A 521 -16.42 22.05 16.93
C GLY A 521 -16.89 23.35 16.27
N LYS A 522 -16.60 23.55 14.97
CA LYS A 522 -17.02 24.74 14.21
C LYS A 522 -17.23 24.39 12.74
N ASP A 523 -18.03 25.21 12.06
CA ASP A 523 -18.21 25.09 10.62
C ASP A 523 -16.95 25.52 9.87
N PHE A 524 -16.64 24.81 8.78
CA PHE A 524 -15.53 25.13 7.89
C PHE A 524 -15.92 24.87 6.43
N ASP A 525 -15.26 25.59 5.53
CA ASP A 525 -15.50 25.49 4.09
C ASP A 525 -14.84 24.23 3.50
N LEU A 526 -15.53 23.62 2.54
CA LEU A 526 -15.01 22.50 1.76
C LEU A 526 -14.73 22.91 0.32
N THR A 527 -13.74 22.26 -0.27
CA THR A 527 -13.40 22.36 -1.69
C THR A 527 -14.03 21.18 -2.44
N TYR A 528 -14.76 21.46 -3.52
CA TYR A 528 -15.23 20.43 -4.44
C TYR A 528 -14.02 19.76 -5.10
N ASN A 529 -14.00 18.43 -5.15
CA ASN A 529 -12.81 17.66 -5.52
C ASN A 529 -11.58 18.00 -4.67
N GLY A 530 -11.77 18.45 -3.42
CA GLY A 530 -10.69 18.78 -2.49
C GLY A 530 -9.91 17.55 -2.01
N GLU A 531 -8.86 17.76 -1.23
CA GLU A 531 -8.01 16.72 -0.67
C GLU A 531 -8.65 16.01 0.53
N ASN A 532 -8.04 14.88 0.91
CA ASN A 532 -8.43 14.12 2.10
C ASN A 532 -8.36 14.99 3.37
N MET A 533 -9.40 14.88 4.19
CA MET A 533 -9.41 15.48 5.52
C MET A 533 -8.86 14.49 6.53
N VAL A 534 -8.03 14.95 7.45
CA VAL A 534 -7.40 14.18 8.52
C VAL A 534 -8.02 14.61 9.85
N LEU A 535 -8.69 13.69 10.52
CA LEU A 535 -9.13 13.82 11.89
C LEU A 535 -8.10 13.21 12.84
N ASP A 536 -7.36 14.08 13.54
CA ASP A 536 -6.39 13.70 14.58
C ASP A 536 -7.00 13.91 15.96
N THR A 537 -7.58 12.86 16.54
CA THR A 537 -8.26 12.96 17.83
C THR A 537 -7.29 12.98 19.01
N VAL A 538 -6.08 12.44 18.82
CA VAL A 538 -5.01 12.47 19.83
C VAL A 538 -4.53 13.91 20.05
N ALA A 539 -4.31 14.67 18.98
CA ALA A 539 -3.95 16.09 19.06
C ALA A 539 -5.06 16.97 19.65
N LEU A 540 -6.31 16.49 19.68
CA LEU A 540 -7.45 17.15 20.31
C LEU A 540 -7.63 16.78 21.80
N GLY A 541 -6.71 16.00 22.36
CA GLY A 541 -6.71 15.61 23.77
C GLY A 541 -7.46 14.33 24.10
N TYR A 542 -7.95 13.57 23.12
CA TYR A 542 -8.54 12.25 23.39
C TYR A 542 -7.41 11.22 23.51
N ALA A 543 -7.34 10.51 24.64
CA ALA A 543 -6.30 9.52 24.86
C ALA A 543 -6.26 8.49 23.72
N GLU A 544 -5.08 8.20 23.17
CA GLU A 544 -4.94 7.25 22.06
C GLU A 544 -5.50 5.87 22.46
N GLY A 545 -6.30 5.25 21.60
CA GLY A 545 -6.97 3.99 21.89
C GLY A 545 -8.27 4.11 22.71
N SER A 546 -8.63 5.29 23.22
CA SER A 546 -9.89 5.48 23.96
C SER A 546 -11.11 5.44 23.04
N SER A 547 -12.28 5.11 23.58
CA SER A 547 -13.53 5.11 22.84
C SER A 547 -14.14 6.52 22.79
N ILE A 548 -14.46 7.00 21.60
CA ILE A 548 -15.10 8.30 21.34
C ILE A 548 -16.28 8.14 20.37
N ASP A 549 -17.22 9.07 20.39
CA ASP A 549 -18.30 9.16 19.41
C ASP A 549 -18.02 10.36 18.49
N VAL A 550 -17.96 10.12 17.18
CA VAL A 550 -17.65 11.14 16.16
C VAL A 550 -18.90 11.40 15.33
N THR A 551 -19.29 12.66 15.24
CA THR A 551 -20.41 13.10 14.41
C THR A 551 -19.91 14.00 13.29
N LEU A 552 -20.27 13.64 12.06
CA LEU A 552 -19.94 14.40 10.86
C LEU A 552 -21.21 15.04 10.31
N THR A 553 -21.11 16.31 9.92
CA THR A 553 -22.19 17.04 9.25
C THR A 553 -21.65 17.65 7.96
N LEU A 554 -22.39 17.49 6.87
CA LEU A 554 -22.14 18.12 5.57
C LEU A 554 -23.33 19.02 5.22
N ASP A 555 -23.06 20.29 4.96
CA ASP A 555 -24.04 21.28 4.54
C ASP A 555 -23.79 21.68 3.08
N LEU A 556 -24.72 21.29 2.21
CA LEU A 556 -24.75 21.65 0.78
C LEU A 556 -25.88 22.64 0.46
N SER A 557 -26.55 23.21 1.47
CA SER A 557 -27.66 24.16 1.27
C SER A 557 -27.21 25.43 0.53
N GLY A 558 -25.96 25.86 0.75
CA GLY A 558 -25.30 26.95 0.04
C GLY A 558 -24.46 26.54 -1.16
N PHE A 559 -24.40 25.25 -1.51
CA PHE A 559 -23.55 24.75 -2.59
C PHE A 559 -24.12 25.06 -3.98
N ASP A 560 -23.30 25.68 -4.82
CA ASP A 560 -23.58 26.00 -6.21
C ASP A 560 -22.71 25.16 -7.14
N TYR A 561 -23.33 24.28 -7.95
CA TYR A 561 -22.58 23.36 -8.81
C TYR A 561 -21.83 24.07 -9.94
N PRO A 562 -22.38 25.04 -10.69
CA PRO A 562 -21.62 25.77 -11.70
C PRO A 562 -20.31 26.39 -11.17
N SER A 563 -20.34 27.09 -10.03
CA SER A 563 -19.14 27.67 -9.43
C SER A 563 -18.32 26.72 -8.56
N LYS A 564 -18.89 25.55 -8.21
CA LYS A 564 -18.30 24.51 -7.36
C LYS A 564 -17.97 25.00 -5.94
N GLN A 565 -18.73 25.96 -5.42
CA GLN A 565 -18.48 26.64 -4.14
C GLN A 565 -19.66 26.55 -3.18
N GLY A 566 -19.41 26.79 -1.88
CA GLY A 566 -20.46 26.96 -0.86
C GLY A 566 -20.78 25.72 -0.03
N ALA A 567 -20.05 24.61 -0.22
CA ALA A 567 -20.15 23.43 0.66
C ALA A 567 -19.43 23.69 1.99
N LYS A 568 -20.01 23.24 3.10
CA LYS A 568 -19.44 23.36 4.45
C LYS A 568 -19.54 22.04 5.20
N ALA A 569 -18.67 21.85 6.19
CA ALA A 569 -18.78 20.74 7.13
C ALA A 569 -18.59 21.18 8.58
N ASN A 570 -19.02 20.30 9.49
CA ASN A 570 -18.80 20.40 10.92
C ASN A 570 -18.53 19.01 11.49
N ILE A 571 -17.60 18.94 12.45
CA ILE A 571 -17.26 17.70 13.15
C ILE A 571 -17.44 17.95 14.65
N THR A 572 -18.14 17.06 15.35
CA THR A 572 -18.21 17.07 16.81
C THR A 572 -17.79 15.72 17.37
N ILE A 573 -17.10 15.73 18.52
CA ILE A 573 -16.61 14.52 19.17
C ILE A 573 -17.06 14.51 20.62
N GLU A 574 -17.68 13.42 21.04
CA GLU A 574 -18.02 13.13 22.43
C GLU A 574 -17.06 12.08 22.99
N GLY A 575 -16.54 12.31 24.19
CA GLY A 575 -15.57 11.43 24.84
C GLY A 575 -14.74 12.17 25.88
N ASP A 576 -14.01 11.42 26.69
CA ASP A 576 -13.16 11.99 27.73
C ASP A 576 -11.84 12.49 27.15
N ARG A 577 -11.51 13.75 27.43
CA ARG A 577 -10.21 14.32 27.12
C ARG A 577 -9.27 14.21 28.31
N VAL A 578 -7.99 14.05 28.03
CA VAL A 578 -6.90 14.11 29.00
C VAL A 578 -6.07 15.38 28.78
N PRO A 579 -5.41 15.92 29.82
CA PRO A 579 -4.57 17.11 29.68
C PRO A 579 -3.48 16.93 28.60
N LEU A 580 -3.14 17.99 27.88
CA LEU A 580 -2.08 18.00 26.89
C LEU A 580 -0.80 18.61 27.47
N LEU A 581 0.37 18.03 27.18
CA LEU A 581 1.63 18.62 27.63
C LEU A 581 1.83 20.00 26.97
N GLY A 582 2.07 21.03 27.79
CA GLY A 582 2.22 22.41 27.34
C GLY A 582 0.90 23.19 27.16
N ASP A 583 -0.27 22.59 27.38
CA ASP A 583 -1.58 23.25 27.42
C ASP A 583 -1.85 23.78 28.83
N ALA A 584 -1.22 24.90 29.15
CA ALA A 584 -1.20 25.36 30.52
C ALA A 584 -2.59 25.82 31.01
N ASP A 585 -3.47 26.27 30.12
CA ASP A 585 -4.81 26.76 30.49
C ASP A 585 -5.92 25.72 30.38
N GLY A 586 -5.61 24.54 29.85
CA GLY A 586 -6.50 23.39 29.83
C GLY A 586 -7.64 23.52 28.83
N ASP A 587 -7.48 24.36 27.80
CA ASP A 587 -8.46 24.52 26.73
C ASP A 587 -8.31 23.49 25.59
N PHE A 588 -7.37 22.55 25.74
CA PHE A 588 -7.01 21.49 24.80
C PHE A 588 -6.44 22.01 23.47
N SER A 589 -5.93 23.25 23.46
CA SER A 589 -5.28 23.85 22.29
C SER A 589 -3.91 24.42 22.68
N ILE A 590 -2.84 23.93 22.04
CA ILE A 590 -1.51 24.49 22.31
C ILE A 590 -1.32 25.81 21.56
N THR A 591 -1.27 26.92 22.30
CA THR A 591 -1.17 28.26 21.76
C THR A 591 -0.07 29.11 22.41
N VAL A 592 0.13 30.33 21.91
CA VAL A 592 1.05 31.30 22.53
C VAL A 592 0.57 31.75 23.92
N LYS A 593 -0.72 31.59 24.22
CA LYS A 593 -1.30 31.90 25.52
C LYS A 593 -0.74 30.97 26.58
N ASP A 594 -0.58 29.69 26.26
CA ASP A 594 0.02 28.68 27.13
C ASP A 594 1.47 28.99 27.42
N ALA A 595 2.25 29.28 26.38
CA ALA A 595 3.65 29.69 26.54
C ALA A 595 3.78 30.90 27.47
N THR A 596 2.89 31.88 27.34
CA THR A 596 2.86 33.08 28.20
C THR A 596 2.51 32.71 29.64
N MET A 597 1.59 31.78 29.83
CA MET A 597 1.19 31.36 31.18
C MET A 597 2.26 30.55 31.89
N ILE A 598 2.91 29.62 31.19
CA ILE A 598 4.09 28.89 31.68
C ILE A 598 5.19 29.88 32.06
N GLN A 599 5.43 30.91 31.25
CA GLN A 599 6.41 31.95 31.57
C GLN A 599 6.07 32.68 32.87
N ARG A 600 4.80 33.02 33.10
CA ARG A 600 4.32 33.66 34.34
C ARG A 600 4.43 32.75 35.55
N ILE A 601 4.18 31.44 35.39
CA ILE A 601 4.34 30.43 36.44
C ILE A 601 5.81 30.28 36.81
N ALA A 602 6.70 30.16 35.81
CA ALA A 602 8.14 29.99 35.99
C ALA A 602 8.80 31.13 36.81
N ILE A 603 8.25 32.34 36.75
CA ILE A 603 8.73 33.51 37.52
C ILE A 603 7.91 33.78 38.80
N GLY A 604 6.98 32.89 39.16
CA GLY A 604 6.18 33.00 40.38
C GLY A 604 5.10 34.09 40.35
N LEU A 605 4.72 34.60 39.17
CA LEU A 605 3.59 35.53 39.03
C LEU A 605 2.22 34.82 39.00
N LEU A 606 2.21 33.50 38.80
CA LEU A 606 1.03 32.63 38.87
C LEU A 606 1.43 31.33 39.56
N SER A 607 0.49 30.69 40.26
CA SER A 607 0.62 29.31 40.75
C SER A 607 -0.25 28.39 39.92
N THR A 608 0.14 27.12 39.78
CA THR A 608 -0.66 26.08 39.13
C THR A 608 -0.55 24.79 39.92
N ASP A 609 -1.65 24.04 39.97
CA ASP A 609 -1.66 22.66 40.47
C ASP A 609 -1.33 21.66 39.33
N ALA A 610 -1.43 22.08 38.06
CA ALA A 610 -1.11 21.29 36.87
C ALA A 610 0.39 21.37 36.52
N SER A 611 1.26 21.08 37.50
CA SER A 611 2.71 21.26 37.33
C SER A 611 3.30 20.44 36.19
N LYS A 612 2.81 19.22 36.01
CA LYS A 612 3.22 18.28 34.95
C LYS A 612 2.88 18.78 33.55
N VAL A 613 1.73 19.45 33.39
CA VAL A 613 1.31 20.04 32.10
C VAL A 613 2.25 21.19 31.70
N CYS A 614 2.73 21.96 32.69
CA CYS A 614 3.58 23.12 32.46
C CYS A 614 5.07 22.77 32.29
N ASP A 615 5.49 21.55 32.64
CA ASP A 615 6.85 21.01 32.47
C ASP A 615 7.04 20.46 31.04
N ALA A 616 6.88 21.34 30.06
CA ALA A 616 6.81 20.99 28.63
C ALA A 616 8.07 20.31 28.07
N ASN A 617 9.23 20.49 28.72
CA ASN A 617 10.46 19.80 28.37
C ASN A 617 10.72 18.51 29.17
N GLU A 618 9.82 18.19 30.10
CA GLU A 618 9.86 17.02 30.99
C GLU A 618 11.16 16.91 31.81
N ASP A 619 11.78 18.03 32.19
CA ASP A 619 12.99 18.06 33.03
C ASP A 619 12.70 18.09 34.54
N GLY A 620 11.42 18.06 34.91
CA GLY A 620 10.93 18.07 36.29
C GLY A 620 10.84 19.47 36.89
N ARG A 621 10.99 20.55 36.09
CA ARG A 621 10.95 21.94 36.55
C ARG A 621 10.29 22.88 35.55
N ILE A 622 9.22 23.54 35.99
CA ILE A 622 8.61 24.63 35.24
C ILE A 622 9.57 25.82 35.16
N SER A 623 10.02 26.15 33.95
CA SER A 623 11.01 27.18 33.67
C SER A 623 10.70 27.95 32.38
N VAL A 624 11.53 28.96 32.08
CA VAL A 624 11.43 29.66 30.78
C VAL A 624 11.77 28.76 29.59
N LYS A 625 12.45 27.62 29.80
CA LYS A 625 12.72 26.65 28.74
C LYS A 625 11.44 25.99 28.25
N ASP A 626 10.52 25.66 29.15
CA ASP A 626 9.22 25.07 28.84
C ASP A 626 8.39 26.00 27.96
N SER A 627 8.28 27.27 28.37
CA SER A 627 7.66 28.32 27.55
C SER A 627 8.29 28.43 26.16
N THR A 628 9.63 28.32 26.06
CA THR A 628 10.34 28.38 24.79
C THR A 628 10.03 27.17 23.90
N ILE A 629 9.91 25.97 24.45
CA ILE A 629 9.53 24.77 23.68
C ILE A 629 8.09 24.89 23.18
N VAL A 630 7.15 25.37 24.00
CA VAL A 630 5.77 25.62 23.56
C VAL A 630 5.73 26.67 22.45
N GLN A 631 6.51 27.75 22.54
CA GLN A 631 6.62 28.73 21.45
C GLN A 631 7.13 28.10 20.15
N LYS A 632 8.16 27.26 20.23
CA LYS A 632 8.69 26.54 19.07
C LYS A 632 7.65 25.61 18.44
N TYR A 633 6.87 24.91 19.27
CA TYR A 633 5.76 24.06 18.83
C TYR A 633 4.71 24.86 18.06
N VAL A 634 4.26 25.98 18.63
CA VAL A 634 3.22 26.83 18.02
C VAL A 634 3.65 27.40 16.66
N VAL A 635 4.93 27.68 16.47
CA VAL A 635 5.47 28.20 15.21
C VAL A 635 5.54 27.12 14.10
N LYS A 636 5.35 25.83 14.42
CA LYS A 636 5.30 24.68 13.48
C LYS A 636 6.53 24.46 12.57
N GLY A 637 7.61 25.25 12.74
CA GLY A 637 8.81 25.23 11.88
C GLY A 637 10.11 24.82 12.57
N TYR A 638 10.05 24.38 13.83
CA TYR A 638 11.23 23.96 14.60
C TYR A 638 11.20 22.45 14.86
N ASN A 639 12.31 21.78 14.55
CA ASN A 639 12.55 20.41 15.00
C ASN A 639 12.88 20.41 16.52
N ASN A 640 12.61 19.29 17.20
CA ASN A 640 12.89 19.05 18.63
C ASN A 640 11.99 19.83 19.61
N THR A 641 10.67 19.79 19.42
CA THR A 641 9.69 20.34 20.38
C THR A 641 9.29 19.34 21.48
N GLY A 642 9.98 18.20 21.60
CA GLY A 642 9.65 17.17 22.58
C GLY A 642 8.23 16.62 22.41
N ASN A 643 7.59 16.30 23.53
CA ASN A 643 6.23 15.75 23.59
C ASN A 643 5.13 16.83 23.73
N VAL A 644 5.43 18.11 23.45
CA VAL A 644 4.42 19.17 23.54
C VAL A 644 3.23 18.85 22.63
N GLY A 645 2.01 19.03 23.16
CA GLY A 645 0.75 18.66 22.51
C GLY A 645 0.39 17.19 22.63
N SER A 646 1.23 16.34 23.22
CA SER A 646 0.89 14.94 23.49
C SER A 646 -0.04 14.84 24.71
N PRO A 647 -1.06 13.96 24.68
CA PRO A 647 -1.88 13.68 25.85
C PRO A 647 -1.05 13.04 26.96
N ILE A 648 -1.24 13.51 28.19
CA ILE A 648 -0.61 12.95 29.38
C ILE A 648 -1.67 12.29 30.26
N ALA A 649 -1.40 11.05 30.69
CA ALA A 649 -2.21 10.41 31.70
C ALA A 649 -2.21 11.30 32.96
N SER A 650 -3.41 11.65 33.44
CA SER A 650 -3.59 12.33 34.71
C SER A 650 -3.12 11.38 35.82
N ALA A 651 -1.83 11.42 36.11
CA ALA A 651 -1.29 10.93 37.36
C ALA A 651 -1.08 12.19 38.21
N GLU A 652 -1.84 12.23 39.30
CA GLU A 652 -1.77 13.12 40.47
C GLU A 652 -0.54 14.03 40.60
#